data_AF-A0A661WDW1-F1
#
_entry.id   AF-A0A661WDW1-F1
#
_cell.length_a   1.000
_cell.length_b   1.000
_cell.length_c   1.000
_cell.angle_alpha   90.00
_cell.angle_beta   90.00
_cell.angle_gamma   90.00
#
_symmetry.space_group_name_H-M   'P 1'
#
loop_
_entity.id
_entity.type
_entity.pdbx_description
1 polymer ?
#
loop_
_entity_poly.entity_id
_entity_poly.type
_entity_poly.pdbx_seq_one_letter_code
_entity_poly.pdbx_strand_id
1 'polypeptide(L)'
;MRDKFIYELLKEVLGPRDGSEETLREDPYDEYLTGVIVPWKWQGKDVEADDAEPVAGGDVSDDDASDTYIVSAFSSALDPLSKPGSMGISFRLGGADPSMDMCVTWGRYHSLEDIEDGGWKRTSKRAIIGVKLAEIGDRTYKPYSVYSEDDGEIYLAIRKELIGEHTSVTVKLINDLHPKGKNKPHASCCIFQPSIRIKLADGTFAASENREYSESEEDMTLQFLYRKRPSLARGHMCAAFWKDVDPEQHAATSGLDFSSLWVDGVTHEECHEFVAPDFRTEFVPVYAMPSPEFDWQSEYGAAPDLSATKLSEIWNDAEIDEYLSPMYESYLKWVEKNSEITDNFSGDELRAARKIVDFQKEACERILSGINLIKKDKSVRLSFCFANRVIWLQNHWKKKTDDFKWKPFQLAFFLMNIEPLFNENSEYRDVADLLWIPTGGGKTEAYLAIMAFTMALRRRKALASSTSSVSMTGGGTAVISRYTLRLLTVQQFRRTIQMVTAAEYLRVQTVNGKIGWRPEKCDITDDFILGSLRFSAGLWVGGGVTPNRLRGDRGAIKALRGGTKDAGEPAQLTTCPVCGGWLSIPDEGITERKLTIHIVFKTDADVDSVEQFFRTLDAKDDTVEVEGIKVTAESHSAKYMTVSFSMSCQRDDLKPENVEKLWGDVSGKADENGIKLEIASFRASRPGYFPLMEPTSRKPREGDFEIYCPNPECNLNREVHWMEGVPLNIDPGDREELPDGLYLKKTETPFAEGARIPIPACIVDEQVYRRCPTVIVGTADKIARLAFEPRVASMFGNVEKYSACYGYYRDGLLPKGNNATTRRCEGMTIPVTPFSPPDLIVQDELHLIDGPPGSMFGLYETAVDALCSSGDRVPRYIA
;
A
#
# COMPACT_ATOMS: atom_id res chain seq x y z
N MET A 1 12.54 26.80 7.45
CA MET A 1 13.07 25.54 6.86
C MET A 1 12.04 24.95 5.90
N ARG A 2 10.79 24.73 6.34
CA ARG A 2 9.66 24.35 5.48
C ARG A 2 9.52 25.22 4.22
N ASP A 3 9.53 26.54 4.37
CA ASP A 3 9.26 27.43 3.21
C ASP A 3 10.40 27.40 2.19
N LYS A 4 11.65 27.29 2.66
CA LYS A 4 12.81 27.05 1.78
C LYS A 4 12.70 25.70 1.06
N PHE A 5 12.19 24.67 1.73
CA PHE A 5 11.97 23.37 1.09
C PHE A 5 10.89 23.45 0.02
N ILE A 6 9.77 24.14 0.27
CA ILE A 6 8.72 24.37 -0.73
C ILE A 6 9.29 25.13 -1.94
N TYR A 7 10.11 26.15 -1.69
CA TYR A 7 10.76 26.94 -2.74
C TYR A 7 11.69 26.10 -3.63
N GLU A 8 12.59 25.32 -3.05
CA GLU A 8 13.48 24.44 -3.83
C GLU A 8 12.68 23.33 -4.55
N LEU A 9 11.62 22.80 -3.92
CA LEU A 9 10.74 21.82 -4.55
C LEU A 9 10.01 22.39 -5.77
N LEU A 10 9.52 23.63 -5.68
CA LEU A 10 8.88 24.33 -6.79
C LEU A 10 9.85 24.49 -7.97
N LYS A 11 11.09 24.89 -7.71
CA LYS A 11 12.13 25.00 -8.74
C LYS A 11 12.42 23.68 -9.45
N GLU A 12 12.46 22.59 -8.69
CA GLU A 12 12.77 21.27 -9.25
C GLU A 12 11.60 20.63 -10.00
N VAL A 13 10.37 20.76 -9.49
CA VAL A 13 9.20 20.05 -10.04
C VAL A 13 8.48 20.86 -11.12
N LEU A 14 8.39 22.19 -10.95
CA LEU A 14 7.68 23.11 -11.84
C LEU A 14 8.64 24.02 -12.62
N GLY A 15 9.72 24.49 -11.96
CA GLY A 15 10.60 25.52 -12.51
C GLY A 15 9.98 26.92 -12.52
N PRO A 16 10.66 27.92 -13.12
CA PRO A 16 12.05 27.87 -13.60
C PRO A 16 13.06 27.80 -12.45
N ARG A 17 14.22 27.16 -12.65
CA ARG A 17 15.27 27.01 -11.62
C ARG A 17 16.08 28.29 -11.46
N ASP A 18 16.48 28.89 -12.59
CA ASP A 18 17.39 30.04 -12.65
C ASP A 18 16.69 31.36 -13.07
N GLY A 19 15.38 31.43 -12.86
CA GLY A 19 14.57 32.65 -13.05
C GLY A 19 13.93 32.81 -14.44
N SER A 20 13.32 33.98 -14.69
CA SER A 20 12.43 34.25 -15.83
C SER A 20 13.05 33.99 -17.21
N GLU A 21 14.37 34.12 -17.31
CA GLU A 21 15.17 34.05 -18.53
C GLU A 21 16.27 32.99 -18.41
N GLU A 22 16.03 31.88 -17.69
CA GLU A 22 17.03 30.82 -17.54
C GLU A 22 17.47 30.19 -18.87
N THR A 23 18.64 29.56 -18.85
CA THR A 23 19.16 28.78 -19.96
C THR A 23 19.38 27.35 -19.50
N LEU A 24 18.74 26.39 -20.15
CA LEU A 24 18.89 24.96 -19.88
C LEU A 24 19.75 24.30 -20.94
N ARG A 25 20.47 23.23 -20.56
CA ARG A 25 21.22 22.40 -21.51
C ARG A 25 20.36 21.29 -22.10
N GLU A 26 19.55 20.66 -21.26
CA GLU A 26 18.65 19.58 -21.63
C GLU A 26 17.29 20.13 -22.10
N ASP A 27 16.48 19.26 -22.71
CA ASP A 27 15.16 19.61 -23.23
C ASP A 27 14.20 19.95 -22.07
N PRO A 28 13.65 21.19 -21.99
CA PRO A 28 12.74 21.61 -20.93
C PRO A 28 11.51 20.71 -20.78
N TYR A 29 11.09 20.04 -21.87
CA TYR A 29 9.97 19.09 -21.83
C TYR A 29 10.25 17.86 -20.95
N ASP A 30 11.50 17.42 -20.89
CA ASP A 30 11.94 16.27 -20.07
C ASP A 30 12.36 16.71 -18.66
N GLU A 31 12.79 17.96 -18.49
CA GLU A 31 13.26 18.52 -17.21
C GLU A 31 12.13 18.77 -16.20
N TYR A 32 11.01 19.36 -16.63
CA TYR A 32 9.91 19.72 -15.73
C TYR A 32 8.81 18.66 -15.68
N LEU A 33 8.43 18.30 -14.46
CA LEU A 33 7.43 17.27 -14.19
C LEU A 33 6.00 17.79 -14.39
N THR A 34 5.74 19.05 -14.05
CA THR A 34 4.40 19.67 -14.14
C THR A 34 4.46 21.08 -14.72
N GLY A 35 3.29 21.67 -14.99
CA GLY A 35 3.18 23.01 -15.57
C GLY A 35 3.58 23.10 -17.04
N VAL A 36 3.62 21.98 -17.76
CA VAL A 36 3.92 21.98 -19.21
C VAL A 36 2.64 21.69 -19.97
N ILE A 37 2.21 22.65 -20.80
CA ILE A 37 0.99 22.51 -21.62
C ILE A 37 1.41 22.33 -23.08
N VAL A 38 1.07 21.18 -23.66
CA VAL A 38 1.37 20.82 -25.05
C VAL A 38 0.32 21.40 -26.00
N PRO A 39 0.59 21.51 -27.30
CA PRO A 39 -0.44 21.87 -28.27
C PRO A 39 -1.66 20.95 -28.18
N TRP A 40 -2.87 21.48 -28.07
CA TRP A 40 -4.07 20.65 -27.92
C TRP A 40 -4.33 19.75 -29.14
N LYS A 41 -3.81 20.14 -30.32
CA LYS A 41 -3.84 19.35 -31.57
C LYS A 41 -2.76 18.26 -31.62
N TRP A 42 -1.90 18.14 -30.62
CA TRP A 42 -0.87 17.11 -30.54
C TRP A 42 -1.53 15.74 -30.32
N GLN A 43 -1.43 14.86 -31.31
CA GLN A 43 -1.82 13.46 -31.17
C GLN A 43 -0.55 12.67 -30.81
N GLY A 44 -0.50 12.17 -29.57
CA GLY A 44 0.62 11.36 -29.07
C GLY A 44 0.72 9.99 -29.75
N LYS A 45 1.57 9.12 -29.20
CA LYS A 45 1.73 7.74 -29.66
C LYS A 45 0.61 6.85 -29.08
N ASP A 46 0.16 5.84 -29.83
CA ASP A 46 -0.60 4.72 -29.24
C ASP A 46 0.30 4.00 -28.22
N VAL A 47 -0.05 4.07 -26.94
CA VAL A 47 0.64 3.35 -25.87
C VAL A 47 0.15 1.90 -25.87
N GLU A 48 1.07 0.93 -25.89
CA GLU A 48 0.71 -0.47 -25.65
C GLU A 48 0.24 -0.61 -24.19
N ALA A 49 -0.91 -1.24 -23.98
CA ALA A 49 -1.65 -1.27 -22.71
C ALA A 49 -0.91 -1.87 -21.49
N ASP A 50 0.31 -2.39 -21.65
CA ASP A 50 1.08 -3.05 -20.59
C ASP A 50 1.93 -2.10 -19.72
N ASP A 51 2.15 -0.85 -20.14
CA ASP A 51 3.03 0.13 -19.46
C ASP A 51 2.30 1.28 -18.72
N ALA A 52 0.95 1.29 -18.71
CA ALA A 52 0.18 2.34 -18.06
C ALA A 52 0.13 2.14 -16.53
N GLU A 53 0.78 3.03 -15.76
CA GLU A 53 0.46 3.18 -14.34
C GLU A 53 -0.81 4.04 -14.20
N PRO A 54 -1.84 3.58 -13.46
CA PRO A 54 -3.02 4.39 -13.22
C PRO A 54 -2.70 5.50 -12.22
N VAL A 55 -2.88 6.77 -12.62
CA VAL A 55 -2.90 7.92 -11.69
C VAL A 55 -4.32 8.15 -11.20
N ALA A 56 -4.41 8.63 -9.95
CA ALA A 56 -5.62 9.08 -9.28
C ALA A 56 -6.51 9.94 -10.18
N GLY A 57 -7.78 9.53 -10.29
CA GLY A 57 -8.81 10.35 -10.88
C GLY A 57 -8.87 11.70 -10.16
N GLY A 58 -8.82 12.78 -10.94
CA GLY A 58 -9.50 14.00 -10.49
C GLY A 58 -10.99 13.75 -10.60
N ASP A 59 -11.76 14.10 -9.56
CA ASP A 59 -13.21 13.94 -9.50
C ASP A 59 -13.89 14.21 -10.85
N VAL A 60 -14.30 13.17 -11.57
CA VAL A 60 -15.18 13.36 -12.75
C VAL A 60 -16.59 13.22 -12.20
N SER A 61 -17.18 14.34 -11.79
CA SER A 61 -18.61 14.39 -11.48
C SER A 61 -19.41 14.21 -12.78
N ASP A 62 -20.51 13.45 -12.70
CA ASP A 62 -21.43 13.02 -13.78
C ASP A 62 -22.08 14.12 -14.67
N ASP A 63 -21.71 15.40 -14.52
CA ASP A 63 -22.34 16.51 -15.24
C ASP A 63 -21.82 16.73 -16.67
N ASP A 64 -20.75 16.03 -17.11
CA ASP A 64 -20.12 16.25 -18.42
C ASP A 64 -20.81 15.52 -19.60
N ALA A 65 -22.01 14.94 -19.38
CA ALA A 65 -22.73 14.17 -20.39
C ALA A 65 -23.18 14.97 -21.64
N SER A 66 -23.05 16.31 -21.67
CA SER A 66 -23.43 17.13 -22.83
C SER A 66 -22.29 17.63 -23.73
N ASP A 67 -21.01 17.48 -23.36
CA ASP A 67 -19.90 18.08 -24.11
C ASP A 67 -19.24 17.08 -25.09
N THR A 68 -20.03 16.56 -26.03
CA THR A 68 -19.63 15.46 -26.93
C THR A 68 -18.57 15.81 -27.98
N TYR A 69 -18.15 17.08 -28.10
CA TYR A 69 -17.23 17.53 -29.16
C TYR A 69 -15.83 17.96 -28.70
N ILE A 70 -15.55 17.97 -27.39
CA ILE A 70 -14.21 18.33 -26.83
C ILE A 70 -13.59 17.17 -26.03
N VAL A 71 -14.38 16.15 -25.67
CA VAL A 71 -13.97 15.02 -24.81
C VAL A 71 -12.94 14.08 -25.46
N SER A 72 -12.74 14.09 -26.78
CA SER A 72 -11.76 13.17 -27.41
C SER A 72 -10.29 13.55 -27.17
N ALA A 73 -10.00 14.71 -26.58
CA ALA A 73 -8.63 15.17 -26.29
C ALA A 73 -8.19 14.89 -24.83
N PHE A 74 -9.06 14.29 -24.00
CA PHE A 74 -8.85 14.15 -22.55
C PHE A 74 -8.61 12.72 -22.05
N SER A 75 -8.07 11.84 -22.88
CA SER A 75 -7.60 10.52 -22.41
C SER A 75 -6.11 10.53 -22.06
N SER A 76 -5.68 11.42 -21.15
CA SER A 76 -4.40 11.24 -20.44
C SER A 76 -4.49 10.15 -19.36
N ALA A 77 -5.69 9.62 -19.09
CA ALA A 77 -5.93 8.57 -18.10
C ALA A 77 -5.22 7.23 -18.38
N LEU A 78 -4.68 7.04 -19.59
CA LEU A 78 -3.97 5.82 -20.00
C LEU A 78 -2.45 6.01 -20.13
N ASP A 79 -1.93 7.24 -20.07
CA ASP A 79 -0.48 7.53 -20.13
C ASP A 79 -0.09 8.58 -19.07
N PRO A 80 0.50 8.18 -17.93
CA PRO A 80 0.87 9.08 -16.84
C PRO A 80 2.00 10.06 -17.20
N LEU A 81 2.70 9.87 -18.33
CA LEU A 81 3.72 10.80 -18.83
C LEU A 81 3.13 11.82 -19.82
N SER A 82 1.87 11.67 -20.21
CA SER A 82 1.21 12.58 -21.15
C SER A 82 0.90 13.93 -20.48
N LYS A 83 1.49 15.00 -21.03
CA LYS A 83 1.30 16.38 -20.56
C LYS A 83 0.00 16.97 -21.15
N PRO A 84 -0.78 17.77 -20.39
CA PRO A 84 -2.11 18.22 -20.81
C PRO A 84 -2.06 19.28 -21.91
N GLY A 85 -3.11 19.36 -22.74
CA GLY A 85 -3.25 20.37 -23.79
C GLY A 85 -3.86 21.71 -23.35
N SER A 86 -4.36 21.76 -22.11
CA SER A 86 -4.97 22.96 -21.51
C SER A 86 -4.94 22.91 -19.98
N MET A 87 -5.06 24.05 -19.33
CA MET A 87 -5.30 24.18 -17.89
C MET A 87 -6.35 25.25 -17.61
N GLY A 88 -6.96 25.28 -16.42
CA GLY A 88 -7.98 26.28 -16.14
C GLY A 88 -8.46 26.35 -14.70
N ILE A 89 -9.41 27.24 -14.47
CA ILE A 89 -10.05 27.47 -13.18
C ILE A 89 -11.54 27.73 -13.38
N SER A 90 -12.36 27.28 -12.43
CA SER A 90 -13.78 27.59 -12.37
C SER A 90 -14.16 28.09 -10.99
N PHE A 91 -15.10 29.03 -10.94
CA PHE A 91 -15.55 29.67 -9.71
C PHE A 91 -16.94 30.27 -9.94
N ARG A 92 -17.60 30.69 -8.87
CA ARG A 92 -18.91 31.35 -8.94
C ARG A 92 -18.82 32.78 -8.47
N LEU A 93 -19.56 33.66 -9.14
CA LEU A 93 -19.61 35.09 -8.85
C LEU A 93 -21.04 35.51 -8.53
N GLY A 94 -21.17 36.35 -7.50
CA GLY A 94 -22.36 37.15 -7.24
C GLY A 94 -22.14 38.61 -7.63
N GLY A 95 -23.22 39.33 -7.89
CA GLY A 95 -23.22 40.72 -8.34
C GLY A 95 -24.24 40.96 -9.47
N ALA A 96 -24.69 42.20 -9.64
CA ALA A 96 -25.70 42.54 -10.65
C ALA A 96 -25.15 42.51 -12.09
N ASP A 97 -23.89 42.90 -12.29
CA ASP A 97 -23.17 42.82 -13.57
C ASP A 97 -21.72 42.41 -13.30
N PRO A 98 -21.48 41.10 -13.04
CA PRO A 98 -20.18 40.64 -12.59
C PRO A 98 -19.11 40.81 -13.67
N SER A 99 -17.96 41.36 -13.28
CA SER A 99 -16.80 41.56 -14.15
C SER A 99 -15.50 41.28 -13.41
N MET A 100 -14.46 40.98 -14.18
CA MET A 100 -13.17 40.57 -13.64
C MET A 100 -12.04 40.96 -14.59
N ASP A 101 -10.88 41.22 -14.01
CA ASP A 101 -9.62 41.38 -14.72
C ASP A 101 -8.74 40.15 -14.48
N MET A 102 -7.97 39.79 -15.49
CA MET A 102 -7.15 38.58 -15.47
C MET A 102 -5.73 38.89 -15.93
N CYS A 103 -4.74 38.44 -15.18
CA CYS A 103 -3.36 38.37 -15.60
C CYS A 103 -3.00 36.92 -15.88
N VAL A 104 -2.53 36.66 -17.11
CA VAL A 104 -2.03 35.36 -17.53
C VAL A 104 -0.55 35.49 -17.80
N THR A 105 0.25 34.57 -17.25
CA THR A 105 1.68 34.48 -17.57
C THR A 105 2.08 33.06 -17.93
N TRP A 106 3.14 32.92 -18.72
CA TRP A 106 3.72 31.63 -19.12
C TRP A 106 5.13 31.82 -19.69
N GLY A 107 5.93 30.75 -19.69
CA GLY A 107 7.23 30.67 -20.31
C GLY A 107 7.21 29.99 -21.68
N ARG A 108 8.11 30.39 -22.57
CA ARG A 108 8.42 29.68 -23.82
C ARG A 108 9.93 29.44 -23.93
N TYR A 109 10.32 28.23 -24.35
CA TYR A 109 11.73 27.90 -24.57
C TYR A 109 12.06 27.80 -26.05
N HIS A 110 13.15 28.43 -26.44
CA HIS A 110 13.62 28.49 -27.81
C HIS A 110 15.03 27.88 -27.88
N SER A 111 15.29 27.07 -28.91
CA SER A 111 16.61 26.45 -29.10
C SER A 111 17.65 27.53 -29.42
N LEU A 112 18.80 27.47 -28.76
CA LEU A 112 19.97 28.30 -29.05
C LEU A 112 20.83 27.58 -30.09
N GLU A 113 20.70 27.95 -31.36
CA GLU A 113 21.42 27.30 -32.47
C GLU A 113 22.92 27.70 -32.56
N ASP A 114 23.37 28.71 -31.80
CA ASP A 114 24.69 29.35 -31.90
C ASP A 114 25.71 28.98 -30.79
N ILE A 115 25.46 27.93 -29.99
CA ILE A 115 26.38 27.47 -28.92
C ILE A 115 26.87 26.05 -29.23
N GLU A 116 28.18 25.80 -29.16
CA GLU A 116 28.85 24.54 -29.54
C GLU A 116 28.30 23.27 -28.85
N ASP A 117 27.58 23.39 -27.73
CA ASP A 117 26.98 22.28 -26.96
C ASP A 117 25.44 22.22 -27.02
N GLY A 118 24.76 23.14 -27.72
CA GLY A 118 23.29 23.26 -27.71
C GLY A 118 22.71 23.78 -26.38
N GLY A 119 21.44 24.22 -26.39
CA GLY A 119 20.73 24.68 -25.20
C GLY A 119 19.40 25.37 -25.49
N TRP A 120 18.64 25.66 -24.44
CA TRP A 120 17.30 26.24 -24.51
C TRP A 120 17.23 27.51 -23.70
N LYS A 121 16.74 28.59 -24.32
CA LYS A 121 16.54 29.88 -23.64
C LYS A 121 15.06 30.08 -23.32
N ARG A 122 14.75 30.28 -22.04
CA ARG A 122 13.41 30.69 -21.59
C ARG A 122 13.18 32.16 -21.95
N THR A 123 11.97 32.48 -22.40
CA THR A 123 11.43 33.83 -22.48
C THR A 123 10.11 33.89 -21.73
N SER A 124 9.94 34.89 -20.87
CA SER A 124 8.68 35.12 -20.15
C SER A 124 7.66 35.87 -21.02
N LYS A 125 6.40 35.43 -20.98
CA LYS A 125 5.27 36.04 -21.69
C LYS A 125 4.13 36.33 -20.72
N ARG A 126 3.37 37.38 -21.01
CA ARG A 126 2.24 37.84 -20.19
C ARG A 126 1.16 38.51 -21.02
N ALA A 127 -0.07 38.48 -20.52
CA ALA A 127 -1.20 39.22 -21.05
C ALA A 127 -2.15 39.64 -19.91
N ILE A 128 -2.78 40.81 -20.03
CA ILE A 128 -3.82 41.29 -19.11
C ILE A 128 -5.10 41.47 -19.93
N ILE A 129 -6.20 40.90 -19.44
CA ILE A 129 -7.50 40.94 -20.11
C ILE A 129 -8.56 41.35 -19.09
N GLY A 130 -9.34 42.38 -19.43
CA GLY A 130 -10.57 42.72 -18.70
C GLY A 130 -11.79 42.08 -19.36
N VAL A 131 -12.65 41.45 -18.55
CA VAL A 131 -13.79 40.66 -19.02
C VAL A 131 -15.07 41.12 -18.33
N LYS A 132 -16.02 41.60 -19.14
CA LYS A 132 -17.40 41.81 -18.73
C LYS A 132 -18.23 40.59 -19.08
N LEU A 133 -18.79 39.91 -18.08
CA LEU A 133 -19.53 38.67 -18.32
C LEU A 133 -20.80 38.90 -19.14
N ALA A 134 -21.38 40.10 -19.13
CA ALA A 134 -22.48 40.49 -20.02
C ALA A 134 -22.17 40.27 -21.52
N GLU A 135 -20.90 40.31 -21.92
CA GLU A 135 -20.47 40.17 -23.32
C GLU A 135 -20.20 38.73 -23.77
N ILE A 136 -20.37 37.76 -22.87
CA ILE A 136 -20.21 36.33 -23.15
C ILE A 136 -21.60 35.71 -23.31
N GLY A 137 -21.80 34.87 -24.32
CA GLY A 137 -23.05 34.12 -24.50
C GLY A 137 -23.20 33.04 -23.43
N ASP A 138 -24.43 32.82 -22.95
CA ASP A 138 -24.68 31.79 -21.93
C ASP A 138 -24.32 30.39 -22.45
N ARG A 139 -23.61 29.61 -21.62
CA ARG A 139 -23.09 28.26 -21.89
C ARG A 139 -22.20 28.14 -23.13
N THR A 140 -21.72 29.24 -23.71
CA THR A 140 -20.81 29.24 -24.87
C THR A 140 -19.41 29.72 -24.48
N TYR A 141 -18.38 29.08 -25.06
CA TYR A 141 -17.01 29.55 -24.92
C TYR A 141 -16.73 30.74 -25.84
N LYS A 142 -16.24 31.83 -25.27
CA LYS A 142 -15.71 32.98 -26.00
C LYS A 142 -14.17 32.97 -25.89
N PRO A 143 -13.44 32.91 -27.02
CA PRO A 143 -11.98 32.96 -27.00
C PRO A 143 -11.49 34.40 -26.85
N TYR A 144 -10.42 34.57 -26.06
CA TYR A 144 -9.67 35.80 -25.88
C TYR A 144 -8.19 35.51 -26.16
N SER A 145 -7.68 35.95 -27.30
CA SER A 145 -6.29 35.76 -27.69
C SER A 145 -5.34 36.44 -26.69
N VAL A 146 -4.38 35.69 -26.14
CA VAL A 146 -3.29 36.22 -25.29
C VAL A 146 -1.97 36.25 -26.03
N TYR A 147 -1.86 35.52 -27.14
CA TYR A 147 -0.69 35.44 -27.99
C TYR A 147 -1.07 34.98 -29.39
N SER A 148 -0.56 35.67 -30.41
CA SER A 148 -0.73 35.28 -31.80
C SER A 148 0.52 35.68 -32.58
N GLU A 149 1.24 34.69 -33.10
CA GLU A 149 2.36 34.86 -34.02
C GLU A 149 2.30 33.78 -35.12
N ASP A 150 3.29 33.69 -35.99
CA ASP A 150 3.30 32.77 -37.15
C ASP A 150 3.29 31.28 -36.75
N ASP A 151 3.68 30.97 -35.51
CA ASP A 151 3.72 29.61 -34.98
C ASP A 151 2.43 29.17 -34.27
N GLY A 152 1.40 30.01 -34.24
CA GLY A 152 0.05 29.69 -33.78
C GLY A 152 -0.49 30.68 -32.75
N GLU A 153 -1.50 30.23 -32.01
CA GLU A 153 -2.25 31.07 -31.06
C GLU A 153 -2.28 30.44 -29.65
N ILE A 154 -2.26 31.27 -28.62
CA ILE A 154 -2.62 30.88 -27.25
C ILE A 154 -3.76 31.79 -26.84
N TYR A 155 -4.83 31.23 -26.29
CA TYR A 155 -6.02 31.99 -25.92
C TYR A 155 -6.67 31.47 -24.64
N LEU A 156 -7.40 32.37 -23.97
CA LEU A 156 -8.32 32.01 -22.91
C LEU A 156 -9.70 31.70 -23.51
N ALA A 157 -10.21 30.50 -23.27
CA ALA A 157 -11.61 30.15 -23.52
C ALA A 157 -12.42 30.40 -22.25
N ILE A 158 -13.30 31.40 -22.27
CA ILE A 158 -14.14 31.76 -21.11
C ILE A 158 -15.58 31.36 -21.40
N ARG A 159 -16.16 30.57 -20.51
CA ARG A 159 -17.58 30.17 -20.52
C ARG A 159 -18.24 30.70 -19.27
N LYS A 160 -19.47 31.20 -19.42
CA LYS A 160 -20.33 31.54 -18.29
C LYS A 160 -21.60 30.69 -18.31
N GLU A 161 -22.16 30.49 -17.14
CA GLU A 161 -23.45 29.84 -16.95
C GLU A 161 -24.18 30.45 -15.76
N LEU A 162 -25.44 30.87 -15.95
CA LEU A 162 -26.26 31.38 -14.86
C LEU A 162 -26.88 30.21 -14.07
N ILE A 163 -26.58 30.12 -12.77
CA ILE A 163 -27.09 29.09 -11.85
C ILE A 163 -27.71 29.80 -10.65
N GLY A 164 -29.04 29.78 -10.55
CA GLY A 164 -29.76 30.50 -9.50
C GLY A 164 -29.50 32.02 -9.59
N GLU A 165 -29.06 32.62 -8.48
CA GLU A 165 -28.67 34.04 -8.40
C GLU A 165 -27.17 34.29 -8.69
N HIS A 166 -26.42 33.24 -9.05
CA HIS A 166 -24.97 33.30 -9.23
C HIS A 166 -24.56 32.96 -10.66
N THR A 167 -23.45 33.54 -11.11
CA THR A 167 -22.85 33.22 -12.40
C THR A 167 -21.66 32.29 -12.18
N SER A 168 -21.73 31.07 -12.69
CA SER A 168 -20.58 30.18 -12.79
C SER A 168 -19.71 30.59 -13.98
N VAL A 169 -18.41 30.67 -13.76
CA VAL A 169 -17.42 31.06 -14.76
C VAL A 169 -16.34 30.01 -14.84
N THR A 170 -16.04 29.57 -16.05
CA THR A 170 -14.92 28.66 -16.35
C THR A 170 -13.97 29.37 -17.28
N VAL A 171 -12.70 29.44 -16.90
CA VAL A 171 -11.61 30.00 -17.70
C VAL A 171 -10.60 28.91 -18.00
N LYS A 172 -10.35 28.63 -19.28
CA LYS A 172 -9.35 27.66 -19.74
C LYS A 172 -8.30 28.34 -20.59
N LEU A 173 -7.02 28.12 -20.30
CA LEU A 173 -5.90 28.50 -21.17
C LEU A 173 -5.62 27.35 -22.14
N ILE A 174 -5.71 27.63 -23.44
CA ILE A 174 -5.54 26.64 -24.51
C ILE A 174 -4.28 26.98 -25.31
N ASN A 175 -3.40 25.99 -25.48
CA ASN A 175 -2.22 26.09 -26.35
C ASN A 175 -2.59 25.59 -27.75
N ASP A 176 -2.81 26.49 -28.71
CA ASP A 176 -3.05 26.20 -30.13
C ASP A 176 -1.84 26.54 -31.02
N LEU A 177 -0.63 26.35 -30.50
CA LEU A 177 0.59 26.43 -31.30
C LEU A 177 0.68 25.27 -32.28
N HIS A 178 1.33 25.49 -33.41
CA HIS A 178 1.53 24.47 -34.43
C HIS A 178 2.40 23.32 -33.89
N PRO A 179 1.87 22.08 -33.80
CA PRO A 179 2.59 20.96 -33.23
C PRO A 179 3.83 20.63 -34.07
N LYS A 180 4.96 20.43 -33.39
CA LYS A 180 6.24 19.99 -33.96
C LYS A 180 6.79 18.85 -33.13
N GLY A 181 7.52 17.94 -33.78
CA GLY A 181 8.11 16.76 -33.13
C GLY A 181 7.66 15.46 -33.78
N LYS A 182 8.43 14.38 -33.58
CA LYS A 182 8.10 13.03 -34.13
C LYS A 182 7.55 12.10 -33.06
N ASN A 183 8.35 11.87 -32.02
CA ASN A 183 8.01 10.93 -30.93
C ASN A 183 7.48 11.63 -29.68
N LYS A 184 7.85 12.91 -29.50
CA LYS A 184 7.41 13.78 -28.41
C LYS A 184 7.24 15.21 -28.94
N PRO A 185 6.41 16.05 -28.30
CA PRO A 185 6.31 17.46 -28.63
C PRO A 185 7.68 18.14 -28.52
N HIS A 186 8.01 18.99 -29.48
CA HIS A 186 9.19 19.83 -29.40
C HIS A 186 8.95 20.94 -28.37
N ALA A 187 9.85 21.18 -27.42
CA ALA A 187 9.62 22.15 -26.34
C ALA A 187 9.23 23.55 -26.84
N SER A 188 9.70 23.98 -28.02
CA SER A 188 9.30 25.28 -28.58
C SER A 188 7.81 25.44 -28.89
N CYS A 189 7.06 24.36 -29.07
CA CYS A 189 5.59 24.42 -29.26
C CYS A 189 4.81 24.20 -27.96
N CYS A 190 5.49 23.94 -26.84
CA CYS A 190 4.90 23.85 -25.52
C CYS A 190 4.92 25.23 -24.83
N ILE A 191 4.02 25.42 -23.87
CA ILE A 191 4.10 26.53 -22.91
C ILE A 191 4.40 25.96 -21.53
N PHE A 192 5.16 26.73 -20.75
CA PHE A 192 5.72 26.29 -19.48
C PHE A 192 5.26 27.18 -18.34
N GLN A 193 5.04 26.57 -17.20
CA GLN A 193 4.63 27.17 -15.94
C GLN A 193 3.54 28.26 -16.10
N PRO A 194 2.40 27.98 -16.76
CA PRO A 194 1.37 28.99 -16.93
C PRO A 194 0.71 29.35 -15.58
N SER A 195 0.30 30.61 -15.42
CA SER A 195 -0.44 31.08 -14.26
C SER A 195 -1.61 31.94 -14.71
N ILE A 196 -2.81 31.67 -14.18
CA ILE A 196 -3.99 32.52 -14.32
C ILE A 196 -4.25 33.15 -12.95
N ARG A 197 -4.26 34.49 -12.88
CA ARG A 197 -4.55 35.28 -11.68
C ARG A 197 -5.70 36.22 -11.96
N ILE A 198 -6.72 36.21 -11.12
CA ILE A 198 -8.00 36.86 -11.37
C ILE A 198 -8.30 37.83 -10.23
N LYS A 199 -8.72 39.03 -10.61
CA LYS A 199 -9.17 40.07 -9.68
C LYS A 199 -10.59 40.47 -10.02
N LEU A 200 -11.45 40.50 -9.02
CA LEU A 200 -12.85 40.84 -9.18
C LEU A 200 -13.02 42.37 -9.17
N ALA A 201 -13.89 42.88 -10.04
CA ALA A 201 -14.21 44.29 -10.06
C ALA A 201 -15.13 44.67 -8.88
N ASP A 202 -15.16 45.95 -8.54
CA ASP A 202 -16.01 46.49 -7.46
C ASP A 202 -17.48 46.09 -7.65
N GLY A 203 -18.08 45.52 -6.60
CA GLY A 203 -19.47 45.03 -6.61
C GLY A 203 -19.63 43.57 -7.06
N THR A 204 -18.55 42.90 -7.47
CA THR A 204 -18.49 41.46 -7.74
C THR A 204 -17.87 40.74 -6.54
N PHE A 205 -18.41 39.58 -6.17
CA PHE A 205 -17.87 38.78 -5.06
C PHE A 205 -17.86 37.29 -5.37
N ALA A 206 -16.93 36.56 -4.75
CA ALA A 206 -16.87 35.11 -4.82
C ALA A 206 -18.09 34.50 -4.09
N ALA A 207 -18.84 33.67 -4.79
CA ALA A 207 -19.91 32.87 -4.21
C ALA A 207 -19.41 31.43 -4.00
N SER A 208 -19.89 30.78 -2.94
CA SER A 208 -19.55 29.38 -2.69
C SER A 208 -20.21 28.48 -3.72
N GLU A 209 -19.57 27.34 -4.00
CA GLU A 209 -20.13 26.24 -4.78
C GLU A 209 -21.35 25.54 -4.14
N ASN A 210 -22.05 26.16 -3.18
CA ASN A 210 -23.29 25.62 -2.61
C ASN A 210 -24.19 25.14 -3.74
N ARG A 211 -24.32 23.81 -3.90
CA ARG A 211 -25.28 23.24 -4.83
C ARG A 211 -26.63 23.57 -4.22
N GLU A 212 -27.29 24.62 -4.74
CA GLU A 212 -28.62 25.05 -4.27
C GLU A 212 -29.68 23.94 -4.39
N TYR A 213 -29.34 22.84 -5.06
CA TYR A 213 -30.05 21.58 -5.04
C TYR A 213 -29.02 20.47 -4.80
N SER A 214 -28.91 19.98 -3.56
CA SER A 214 -28.29 18.67 -3.34
C SER A 214 -29.33 17.63 -3.77
N GLU A 215 -29.06 16.90 -4.85
CA GLU A 215 -29.97 15.85 -5.33
C GLU A 215 -29.92 14.60 -4.43
N SER A 216 -28.81 14.44 -3.68
CA SER A 216 -28.60 13.34 -2.73
C SER A 216 -28.56 13.82 -1.27
N GLU A 217 -29.02 12.98 -0.35
CA GLU A 217 -28.91 13.23 1.10
C GLU A 217 -27.46 13.23 1.61
N GLU A 218 -26.54 12.60 0.87
CA GLU A 218 -25.13 12.53 1.21
C GLU A 218 -24.45 13.89 1.01
N ASP A 219 -24.71 14.53 -0.14
CA ASP A 219 -24.23 15.88 -0.44
C ASP A 219 -24.68 16.89 0.63
N MET A 220 -25.93 16.80 1.07
CA MET A 220 -26.48 17.64 2.15
C MET A 220 -25.68 17.48 3.45
N THR A 221 -25.32 16.23 3.78
CA THR A 221 -24.57 15.89 5.00
C THR A 221 -23.14 16.43 4.93
N LEU A 222 -22.47 16.25 3.79
CA LEU A 222 -21.12 16.77 3.55
C LEU A 222 -21.10 18.30 3.57
N GLN A 223 -22.04 18.96 2.90
CA GLN A 223 -22.17 20.41 2.93
C GLN A 223 -22.34 20.91 4.37
N PHE A 224 -23.18 20.26 5.17
CA PHE A 224 -23.35 20.61 6.57
C PHE A 224 -22.03 20.45 7.36
N LEU A 225 -21.34 19.31 7.25
CA LEU A 225 -20.06 19.06 7.95
C LEU A 225 -18.98 20.09 7.58
N TYR A 226 -18.90 20.46 6.30
CA TYR A 226 -17.87 21.35 5.75
C TYR A 226 -18.34 22.80 5.55
N ARG A 227 -19.51 23.20 6.07
CA ARG A 227 -20.09 24.56 5.89
C ARG A 227 -19.19 25.73 6.29
N LYS A 228 -18.21 25.49 7.19
CA LYS A 228 -17.21 26.49 7.61
C LYS A 228 -15.93 26.48 6.77
N ARG A 229 -15.88 25.67 5.71
CA ARG A 229 -14.76 25.49 4.77
C ARG A 229 -15.30 25.41 3.33
N PRO A 230 -15.90 26.50 2.81
CA PRO A 230 -16.47 26.49 1.46
C PRO A 230 -15.38 26.35 0.40
N SER A 231 -15.67 25.55 -0.64
CA SER A 231 -14.95 25.63 -1.92
C SER A 231 -15.46 26.84 -2.69
N LEU A 232 -14.56 27.76 -3.06
CA LEU A 232 -14.89 28.94 -3.87
C LEU A 232 -14.38 28.83 -5.31
N ALA A 233 -13.41 27.97 -5.56
CA ALA A 233 -12.84 27.76 -6.88
C ALA A 233 -12.30 26.33 -7.03
N ARG A 234 -12.37 25.85 -8.27
CA ARG A 234 -11.90 24.54 -8.68
C ARG A 234 -10.90 24.68 -9.83
N GLY A 235 -9.75 24.00 -9.71
CA GLY A 235 -8.76 23.96 -10.77
C GLY A 235 -9.02 22.82 -11.77
N HIS A 236 -8.54 22.99 -13.01
CA HIS A 236 -8.65 22.02 -14.09
C HIS A 236 -7.24 21.72 -14.61
N MET A 237 -6.76 20.48 -14.41
CA MET A 237 -5.36 20.09 -14.63
C MET A 237 -4.33 20.92 -13.82
N CYS A 238 -4.80 21.61 -12.78
CA CYS A 238 -4.03 22.35 -11.79
C CYS A 238 -4.89 22.50 -10.51
N ALA A 239 -4.30 22.99 -9.41
CA ALA A 239 -5.01 23.45 -8.24
C ALA A 239 -5.55 24.88 -8.41
N ALA A 240 -6.47 25.29 -7.53
CA ALA A 240 -7.02 26.63 -7.46
C ALA A 240 -6.89 27.18 -6.03
N PHE A 241 -6.55 28.45 -5.92
CA PHE A 241 -6.53 29.21 -4.68
C PHE A 241 -7.48 30.38 -4.78
N TRP A 242 -8.05 30.76 -3.63
CA TRP A 242 -8.78 32.00 -3.47
C TRP A 242 -8.22 32.78 -2.29
N LYS A 243 -8.53 34.08 -2.27
CA LYS A 243 -8.05 35.07 -1.31
C LYS A 243 -7.83 34.54 0.12
N ASP A 244 -8.85 33.91 0.70
CA ASP A 244 -8.86 33.50 2.11
C ASP A 244 -7.94 32.32 2.44
N VAL A 245 -7.53 31.54 1.45
CA VAL A 245 -6.69 30.33 1.64
C VAL A 245 -5.34 30.43 0.93
N ASP A 246 -5.07 31.54 0.24
CA ASP A 246 -3.84 31.76 -0.51
C ASP A 246 -2.64 32.03 0.43
N PRO A 247 -1.60 31.17 0.42
CA PRO A 247 -0.40 31.41 1.20
C PRO A 247 0.32 32.71 0.85
N GLU A 248 0.22 33.18 -0.41
CA GLU A 248 0.87 34.44 -0.86
C GLU A 248 0.29 35.65 -0.11
N GLN A 249 -0.98 35.61 0.29
CA GLN A 249 -1.60 36.71 1.07
C GLN A 249 -1.19 36.69 2.54
N HIS A 250 -1.03 35.49 3.11
CA HIS A 250 -0.60 35.30 4.50
C HIS A 250 0.89 35.64 4.69
N ALA A 251 1.68 35.48 3.63
CA ALA A 251 3.10 35.83 3.57
C ALA A 251 3.36 37.33 3.77
N ALA A 252 2.52 38.19 3.17
CA ALA A 252 2.60 39.65 3.34
C ALA A 252 2.45 40.09 4.80
N THR A 253 1.70 39.34 5.61
CA THR A 253 1.54 39.57 7.06
C THR A 253 2.64 38.92 7.93
N SER A 254 3.38 37.93 7.41
CA SER A 254 4.38 37.17 8.16
C SER A 254 5.84 37.55 7.85
N GLY A 255 6.04 38.58 7.00
CA GLY A 255 7.37 39.11 6.66
C GLY A 255 8.17 38.23 5.70
N LEU A 256 7.51 37.27 5.05
CA LEU A 256 8.08 36.38 4.05
C LEU A 256 7.76 36.92 2.65
N ASP A 257 8.77 37.02 1.79
CA ASP A 257 8.59 37.53 0.43
C ASP A 257 8.15 36.41 -0.53
N PHE A 258 6.87 36.02 -0.44
CA PHE A 258 6.24 35.11 -1.40
C PHE A 258 5.98 35.78 -2.76
N SER A 259 6.18 37.11 -2.91
CA SER A 259 6.06 37.75 -4.24
C SER A 259 7.13 37.25 -5.22
N SER A 260 8.24 36.70 -4.70
CA SER A 260 9.26 35.97 -5.46
C SER A 260 8.83 34.58 -5.96
N LEU A 261 7.68 34.07 -5.52
CA LEU A 261 7.07 32.81 -5.99
C LEU A 261 6.11 33.01 -7.15
N TRP A 262 6.02 34.25 -7.67
CA TRP A 262 5.47 34.46 -8.99
C TRP A 262 6.12 33.45 -9.94
N VAL A 263 5.31 32.75 -10.73
CA VAL A 263 5.76 31.58 -11.48
C VAL A 263 6.88 31.90 -12.47
N ASP A 264 6.97 33.15 -12.92
CA ASP A 264 8.08 33.65 -13.75
C ASP A 264 9.31 34.12 -12.97
N GLY A 265 9.31 34.13 -11.63
CA GLY A 265 10.41 34.62 -10.79
C GLY A 265 10.64 36.13 -10.82
N VAL A 266 9.80 36.89 -11.54
CA VAL A 266 9.86 38.36 -11.66
C VAL A 266 8.44 38.92 -11.68
N THR A 267 8.11 39.83 -10.75
CA THR A 267 6.87 40.62 -10.80
C THR A 267 7.07 41.85 -11.68
N HIS A 268 6.35 41.92 -12.79
CA HIS A 268 6.32 43.11 -13.64
C HIS A 268 5.39 44.19 -13.06
N GLU A 269 5.73 45.47 -13.25
CA GLU A 269 4.98 46.61 -12.69
C GLU A 269 3.49 46.61 -13.12
N GLU A 270 3.22 46.22 -14.36
CA GLU A 270 1.88 46.07 -14.93
C GLU A 270 1.05 44.95 -14.27
N CYS A 271 1.71 43.95 -13.69
CA CYS A 271 1.05 42.81 -13.04
C CYS A 271 0.91 43.01 -11.52
N HIS A 272 1.39 44.13 -10.98
CA HIS A 272 1.45 44.39 -9.55
C HIS A 272 0.07 44.26 -8.87
N GLU A 273 -1.00 44.64 -9.56
CA GLU A 273 -2.36 44.54 -9.02
C GLU A 273 -2.86 43.10 -8.84
N PHE A 274 -2.22 42.12 -9.50
CA PHE A 274 -2.53 40.69 -9.46
C PHE A 274 -1.61 39.89 -8.53
N VAL A 275 -0.72 40.55 -7.78
CA VAL A 275 0.11 39.90 -6.75
C VAL A 275 -0.74 39.35 -5.61
N ALA A 276 -1.85 40.01 -5.29
CA ALA A 276 -2.86 39.53 -4.35
C ALA A 276 -4.20 39.34 -5.07
N PRO A 277 -4.35 38.28 -5.89
CA PRO A 277 -5.56 38.05 -6.66
C PRO A 277 -6.68 37.49 -5.78
N ASP A 278 -7.93 37.58 -6.26
CA ASP A 278 -9.07 36.93 -5.63
C ASP A 278 -9.10 35.43 -5.93
N PHE A 279 -8.63 35.03 -7.13
CA PHE A 279 -8.41 33.64 -7.51
C PHE A 279 -7.10 33.44 -8.27
N ARG A 280 -6.45 32.29 -8.11
CA ARG A 280 -5.33 31.91 -8.98
C ARG A 280 -5.17 30.41 -9.16
N THR A 281 -4.49 30.02 -10.22
CA THR A 281 -4.08 28.63 -10.46
C THR A 281 -2.71 28.32 -9.87
N GLU A 282 -2.50 27.06 -9.51
CA GLU A 282 -1.27 26.57 -8.89
C GLU A 282 -1.00 25.12 -9.33
N PHE A 283 0.24 24.77 -9.65
CA PHE A 283 0.60 23.41 -10.05
C PHE A 283 1.16 22.57 -8.90
N VAL A 284 1.66 23.22 -7.83
CA VAL A 284 2.20 22.52 -6.66
C VAL A 284 1.33 22.80 -5.44
N PRO A 285 0.80 21.78 -4.76
CA PRO A 285 -0.06 21.99 -3.59
C PRO A 285 0.71 22.68 -2.44
N VAL A 286 0.36 23.93 -2.15
CA VAL A 286 0.98 24.72 -1.07
C VAL A 286 0.07 24.92 0.15
N TYR A 287 -1.19 24.45 0.08
CA TYR A 287 -2.13 24.46 1.21
C TYR A 287 -2.03 23.16 2.02
N ALA A 288 -1.78 23.27 3.32
CA ALA A 288 -1.83 22.11 4.21
C ALA A 288 -3.23 21.96 4.78
N MET A 289 -3.90 20.83 4.47
CA MET A 289 -5.12 20.47 5.19
C MET A 289 -4.78 20.15 6.66
N PRO A 290 -5.46 20.77 7.64
CA PRO A 290 -5.21 20.47 9.04
C PRO A 290 -5.53 19.01 9.34
N SER A 291 -4.68 18.36 10.12
CA SER A 291 -4.91 17.00 10.59
C SER A 291 -6.07 16.96 11.59
N PRO A 292 -6.84 15.85 11.64
CA PRO A 292 -7.83 15.64 12.69
C PRO A 292 -7.18 15.68 14.09
N GLU A 293 -7.95 16.12 15.08
CA GLU A 293 -7.57 15.98 16.48
C GLU A 293 -7.73 14.51 16.90
N PHE A 294 -6.67 13.90 17.42
CA PHE A 294 -6.66 12.50 17.84
C PHE A 294 -6.72 12.33 19.36
N ASP A 295 -6.70 13.43 20.11
CA ASP A 295 -6.63 13.42 21.56
C ASP A 295 -7.98 13.07 22.18
N TRP A 296 -7.92 12.41 23.33
CA TRP A 296 -9.11 12.04 24.09
C TRP A 296 -9.74 13.26 24.75
N GLN A 297 -11.03 13.49 24.49
CA GLN A 297 -11.77 14.60 25.07
C GLN A 297 -12.26 14.25 26.48
N SER A 298 -11.51 14.70 27.49
CA SER A 298 -11.78 14.41 28.90
C SER A 298 -13.13 14.93 29.42
N GLU A 299 -13.77 15.86 28.69
CA GLU A 299 -15.10 16.35 29.02
C GLU A 299 -16.19 15.25 28.96
N TYR A 300 -16.00 14.19 28.18
CA TYR A 300 -16.95 13.08 28.05
C TYR A 300 -16.62 11.88 28.95
N GLY A 301 -15.40 11.79 29.47
CA GLY A 301 -14.98 10.70 30.34
C GLY A 301 -13.48 10.55 30.46
N ALA A 302 -13.04 9.69 31.38
CA ALA A 302 -11.63 9.34 31.51
C ALA A 302 -11.16 8.54 30.28
N ALA A 303 -9.91 8.77 29.87
CA ALA A 303 -9.32 8.03 28.76
C ALA A 303 -9.17 6.54 29.15
N PRO A 304 -9.62 5.59 28.30
CA PRO A 304 -9.36 4.16 28.52
C PRO A 304 -7.87 3.84 28.44
N ASP A 305 -7.43 2.76 29.09
CA ASP A 305 -6.07 2.26 28.89
C ASP A 305 -5.98 1.46 27.58
N LEU A 306 -5.47 2.12 26.56
CA LEU A 306 -5.36 1.63 25.19
C LEU A 306 -4.12 0.75 24.95
N SER A 307 -3.64 0.04 25.98
CA SER A 307 -2.52 -0.91 25.90
C SER A 307 -2.88 -2.17 25.13
N ALA A 308 -2.21 -2.44 24.00
CA ALA A 308 -2.35 -3.72 23.32
C ALA A 308 -1.89 -4.90 24.21
N THR A 309 -0.88 -4.71 25.04
CA THR A 309 -0.43 -5.75 25.97
C THR A 309 -1.51 -6.11 26.99
N LYS A 310 -2.13 -5.10 27.64
CA LYS A 310 -3.18 -5.36 28.63
C LYS A 310 -4.45 -5.89 27.98
N LEU A 311 -4.85 -5.34 26.84
CA LEU A 311 -5.98 -5.84 26.04
C LEU A 311 -5.76 -7.29 25.57
N SER A 312 -4.51 -7.73 25.41
CA SER A 312 -4.23 -9.14 25.12
C SER A 312 -4.46 -10.06 26.31
N GLU A 313 -4.49 -9.56 27.54
CA GLU A 313 -4.63 -10.37 28.75
C GLU A 313 -6.03 -10.29 29.40
N ILE A 314 -6.95 -9.48 28.87
CA ILE A 314 -8.31 -9.38 29.42
C ILE A 314 -9.05 -10.70 29.22
N TRP A 315 -9.50 -11.32 30.30
CA TRP A 315 -10.24 -12.59 30.21
C TRP A 315 -11.56 -12.56 30.95
N ASN A 316 -11.68 -11.83 32.05
CA ASN A 316 -12.90 -11.79 32.85
C ASN A 316 -13.80 -10.63 32.40
N ASP A 317 -15.11 -10.76 32.59
CA ASP A 317 -16.10 -9.72 32.23
C ASP A 317 -15.80 -8.37 32.90
N ALA A 318 -15.34 -8.38 34.16
CA ALA A 318 -14.96 -7.17 34.88
C ALA A 318 -13.77 -6.43 34.24
N GLU A 319 -12.79 -7.16 33.70
CA GLU A 319 -11.65 -6.56 32.99
C GLU A 319 -12.09 -6.02 31.64
N ILE A 320 -12.95 -6.76 30.92
CA ILE A 320 -13.50 -6.30 29.65
C ILE A 320 -14.24 -4.97 29.86
N ASP A 321 -15.04 -4.87 30.93
CA ASP A 321 -15.72 -3.63 31.28
C ASP A 321 -14.74 -2.51 31.66
N GLU A 322 -13.71 -2.81 32.46
CA GLU A 322 -12.70 -1.83 32.86
C GLU A 322 -11.95 -1.21 31.65
N TYR A 323 -11.57 -2.03 30.68
CA TYR A 323 -10.72 -1.60 29.56
C TYR A 323 -11.50 -1.09 28.34
N LEU A 324 -12.68 -1.65 28.05
CA LEU A 324 -13.40 -1.35 26.80
C LEU A 324 -14.66 -0.49 26.99
N SER A 325 -15.39 -0.62 28.10
CA SER A 325 -16.63 0.16 28.31
C SER A 325 -16.41 1.67 28.36
N PRO A 326 -15.28 2.24 28.87
CA PRO A 326 -15.07 3.68 28.83
C PRO A 326 -15.09 4.28 27.41
N MET A 327 -14.75 3.49 26.39
CA MET A 327 -14.85 3.92 24.98
C MET A 327 -16.29 4.17 24.57
N TYR A 328 -17.15 3.18 24.82
CA TYR A 328 -18.58 3.27 24.52
C TYR A 328 -19.24 4.38 25.34
N GLU A 329 -19.03 4.41 26.66
CA GLU A 329 -19.69 5.36 27.56
C GLU A 329 -19.35 6.82 27.23
N SER A 330 -18.09 7.10 26.89
CA SER A 330 -17.67 8.46 26.56
C SER A 330 -18.15 8.86 25.16
N TYR A 331 -18.15 7.93 24.21
CA TYR A 331 -18.71 8.20 22.88
C TYR A 331 -20.21 8.46 22.97
N LEU A 332 -20.97 7.66 23.74
CA LEU A 332 -22.41 7.84 23.95
C LEU A 332 -22.74 9.24 24.47
N LYS A 333 -22.02 9.73 25.50
CA LYS A 333 -22.22 11.10 26.01
C LYS A 333 -21.96 12.19 24.97
N TRP A 334 -20.99 11.97 24.07
CA TRP A 334 -20.75 12.88 22.96
C TRP A 334 -21.92 12.85 21.95
N VAL A 335 -22.46 11.67 21.65
CA VAL A 335 -23.65 11.51 20.80
C VAL A 335 -24.87 12.20 21.43
N GLU A 336 -25.10 12.04 22.74
CA GLU A 336 -26.18 12.70 23.48
C GLU A 336 -26.07 14.22 23.38
N LYS A 337 -24.87 14.78 23.64
CA LYS A 337 -24.61 16.22 23.49
C LYS A 337 -24.84 16.71 22.07
N ASN A 338 -24.39 15.96 21.06
CA ASN A 338 -24.65 16.30 19.66
C ASN A 338 -26.15 16.27 19.34
N SER A 339 -26.90 15.31 19.91
CA SER A 339 -28.35 15.24 19.79
C SER A 339 -29.03 16.49 20.36
N GLU A 340 -28.59 17.00 21.52
CA GLU A 340 -29.09 18.26 22.08
C GLU A 340 -28.76 19.47 21.17
N ILE A 341 -27.57 19.49 20.56
CA ILE A 341 -27.18 20.56 19.63
C ILE A 341 -28.06 20.57 18.37
N THR A 342 -28.65 19.42 17.98
CA THR A 342 -29.53 19.38 16.80
C THR A 342 -30.73 20.31 16.89
N ASP A 343 -31.21 20.62 18.11
CA ASP A 343 -32.33 21.53 18.34
C ASP A 343 -32.04 22.98 17.92
N ASN A 344 -30.77 23.33 17.69
CA ASN A 344 -30.37 24.65 17.21
C ASN A 344 -30.49 24.83 15.69
N PHE A 345 -30.76 23.76 14.94
CA PHE A 345 -30.86 23.80 13.48
C PHE A 345 -32.31 23.70 13.00
N SER A 346 -32.57 24.17 11.77
CA SER A 346 -33.89 24.10 11.14
C SER A 346 -33.76 23.76 9.65
N GLY A 347 -34.86 23.34 9.01
CA GLY A 347 -34.86 23.00 7.57
C GLY A 347 -33.91 21.85 7.23
N ASP A 348 -33.14 22.01 6.15
CA ASP A 348 -32.22 20.97 5.66
C ASP A 348 -31.00 20.76 6.57
N GLU A 349 -30.55 21.80 7.28
CA GLU A 349 -29.50 21.65 8.30
C GLU A 349 -29.92 20.72 9.43
N LEU A 350 -31.19 20.78 9.87
CA LEU A 350 -31.73 19.88 10.88
C LEU A 350 -31.78 18.43 10.37
N ARG A 351 -32.13 18.24 9.10
CA ARG A 351 -32.17 16.92 8.47
C ARG A 351 -30.78 16.30 8.40
N ALA A 352 -29.80 17.07 7.94
CA ALA A 352 -28.39 16.65 7.91
C ALA A 352 -27.85 16.35 9.32
N ALA A 353 -28.10 17.24 10.28
CA ALA A 353 -27.64 17.07 11.65
C ALA A 353 -28.22 15.80 12.32
N ARG A 354 -29.52 15.53 12.13
CA ARG A 354 -30.15 14.30 12.64
C ARG A 354 -29.53 13.05 12.03
N LYS A 355 -29.33 13.05 10.71
CA LYS A 355 -28.69 11.93 10.01
C LYS A 355 -27.28 11.63 10.53
N ILE A 356 -26.47 12.67 10.78
CA ILE A 356 -25.14 12.52 11.39
C ILE A 356 -25.24 11.89 12.78
N VAL A 357 -26.18 12.37 13.61
CA VAL A 357 -26.39 11.81 14.95
C VAL A 357 -26.89 10.36 14.88
N ASP A 358 -27.71 10.00 13.90
CA ASP A 358 -28.16 8.62 13.71
C ASP A 358 -27.00 7.70 13.32
N PHE A 359 -26.09 8.13 12.44
CA PHE A 359 -24.84 7.40 12.16
C PHE A 359 -23.95 7.27 13.41
N GLN A 360 -23.87 8.30 14.25
CA GLN A 360 -23.13 8.23 15.51
C GLN A 360 -23.74 7.21 16.48
N LYS A 361 -25.08 7.15 16.59
CA LYS A 361 -25.79 6.16 17.40
C LYS A 361 -25.55 4.74 16.89
N GLU A 362 -25.68 4.53 15.58
CA GLU A 362 -25.42 3.23 14.95
C GLU A 362 -23.98 2.76 15.22
N ALA A 363 -22.99 3.64 15.04
CA ALA A 363 -21.60 3.32 15.37
C ALA A 363 -21.42 2.96 16.86
N CYS A 364 -22.08 3.69 17.76
CA CYS A 364 -22.05 3.43 19.20
C CYS A 364 -22.65 2.06 19.55
N GLU A 365 -23.79 1.71 18.95
CA GLU A 365 -24.44 0.40 19.10
C GLU A 365 -23.56 -0.74 18.59
N ARG A 366 -22.90 -0.55 17.44
CA ARG A 366 -21.98 -1.54 16.86
C ARG A 366 -20.75 -1.76 17.75
N ILE A 367 -20.18 -0.70 18.34
CA ILE A 367 -19.09 -0.83 19.33
C ILE A 367 -19.57 -1.66 20.53
N LEU A 368 -20.73 -1.32 21.09
CA LEU A 368 -21.29 -2.03 22.24
C LEU A 368 -21.56 -3.51 21.91
N SER A 369 -22.08 -3.79 20.72
CA SER A 369 -22.30 -5.16 20.24
C SER A 369 -21.00 -5.96 20.19
N GLY A 370 -19.92 -5.37 19.67
CA GLY A 370 -18.58 -5.97 19.68
C GLY A 370 -18.08 -6.28 21.09
N ILE A 371 -18.20 -5.34 22.03
CA ILE A 371 -17.82 -5.54 23.45
C ILE A 371 -18.64 -6.67 24.09
N ASN A 372 -19.96 -6.64 23.90
CA ASN A 372 -20.85 -7.68 24.44
C ASN A 372 -20.53 -9.07 23.87
N LEU A 373 -20.13 -9.15 22.61
CA LEU A 373 -19.76 -10.41 21.97
C LEU A 373 -18.43 -10.95 22.52
N ILE A 374 -17.45 -10.09 22.80
CA ILE A 374 -16.21 -10.47 23.52
C ILE A 374 -16.54 -11.03 24.92
N LYS A 375 -17.56 -10.49 25.61
CA LYS A 375 -18.04 -11.05 26.89
C LYS A 375 -18.75 -12.38 26.72
N LYS A 376 -19.57 -12.53 25.67
CA LYS A 376 -20.43 -13.71 25.50
C LYS A 376 -19.70 -14.95 24.97
N ASP A 377 -18.82 -14.78 23.99
CA ASP A 377 -18.22 -15.90 23.26
C ASP A 377 -16.70 -15.99 23.52
N LYS A 378 -16.27 -17.13 24.08
CA LYS A 378 -14.86 -17.34 24.43
C LYS A 378 -13.93 -17.44 23.22
N SER A 379 -14.42 -17.89 22.07
CA SER A 379 -13.64 -17.92 20.84
C SER A 379 -13.42 -16.51 20.31
N VAL A 380 -14.45 -15.66 20.32
CA VAL A 380 -14.33 -14.22 19.99
C VAL A 380 -13.37 -13.54 20.95
N ARG A 381 -13.51 -13.78 22.25
CA ARG A 381 -12.61 -13.24 23.28
C ARG A 381 -11.16 -13.61 23.03
N LEU A 382 -10.88 -14.91 22.84
CA LEU A 382 -9.53 -15.40 22.55
C LEU A 382 -8.98 -14.79 21.27
N SER A 383 -9.78 -14.69 20.20
CA SER A 383 -9.36 -14.06 18.94
C SER A 383 -9.04 -12.57 19.10
N PHE A 384 -9.80 -11.83 19.91
CA PHE A 384 -9.54 -10.43 20.23
C PHE A 384 -8.23 -10.27 21.01
N CYS A 385 -8.03 -11.09 22.05
CA CYS A 385 -6.80 -11.11 22.84
C CYS A 385 -5.59 -11.46 21.98
N PHE A 386 -5.72 -12.47 21.12
CA PHE A 386 -4.68 -12.90 20.17
C PHE A 386 -4.31 -11.79 19.19
N ALA A 387 -5.29 -11.12 18.59
CA ALA A 387 -5.04 -10.00 17.69
C ALA A 387 -4.26 -8.87 18.38
N ASN A 388 -4.64 -8.51 19.61
CA ASN A 388 -3.89 -7.52 20.40
C ASN A 388 -2.46 -7.98 20.71
N ARG A 389 -2.25 -9.27 21.04
CA ARG A 389 -0.92 -9.83 21.26
C ARG A 389 -0.05 -9.79 20.01
N VAL A 390 -0.62 -10.10 18.85
CA VAL A 390 0.05 -10.02 17.55
C VAL A 390 0.50 -8.59 17.26
N ILE A 391 -0.38 -7.60 17.47
CA ILE A 391 -0.09 -6.17 17.24
C ILE A 391 1.01 -5.68 18.18
N TRP A 392 0.94 -6.05 19.45
CA TRP A 392 2.01 -5.76 20.41
C TRP A 392 3.35 -6.37 19.96
N LEU A 393 3.37 -7.67 19.63
CA LEU A 393 4.59 -8.40 19.32
C LEU A 393 5.30 -7.85 18.07
N GLN A 394 4.55 -7.57 16.99
CA GLN A 394 5.14 -6.98 15.78
C GLN A 394 5.74 -5.58 16.05
N ASN A 395 5.09 -4.77 16.90
CA ASN A 395 5.59 -3.44 17.24
C ASN A 395 6.82 -3.54 18.15
N HIS A 396 6.82 -4.49 19.08
CA HIS A 396 7.93 -4.76 19.98
C HIS A 396 9.20 -5.14 19.19
N TRP A 397 9.08 -5.99 18.17
CA TRP A 397 10.20 -6.32 17.28
C TRP A 397 10.77 -5.10 16.54
N LYS A 398 9.91 -4.16 16.12
CA LYS A 398 10.33 -2.97 15.36
C LYS A 398 10.99 -1.90 16.23
N LYS A 399 10.40 -1.57 17.38
CA LYS A 399 10.81 -0.40 18.18
C LYS A 399 11.54 -0.75 19.46
N LYS A 400 11.54 -2.02 19.89
CA LYS A 400 12.00 -2.46 21.22
C LYS A 400 11.39 -1.64 22.37
N THR A 401 10.18 -1.12 22.17
CA THR A 401 9.41 -0.38 23.18
C THR A 401 8.48 -1.34 23.93
N ASP A 402 8.16 -1.02 25.18
CA ASP A 402 7.44 -1.93 26.09
C ASP A 402 5.96 -2.15 25.72
N ASP A 403 5.29 -1.21 25.05
CA ASP A 403 3.87 -1.37 24.71
C ASP A 403 3.46 -0.65 23.41
N PHE A 404 2.44 -1.18 22.72
CA PHE A 404 1.76 -0.49 21.63
C PHE A 404 0.48 0.14 22.21
N LYS A 405 0.34 1.46 22.04
CA LYS A 405 -0.86 2.19 22.45
C LYS A 405 -1.75 2.43 21.24
N TRP A 406 -2.99 1.93 21.31
CA TRP A 406 -4.00 2.21 20.30
C TRP A 406 -4.35 3.71 20.31
N LYS A 407 -4.64 4.25 19.12
CA LYS A 407 -5.44 5.46 19.00
C LYS A 407 -6.92 5.08 19.18
N PRO A 408 -7.74 5.91 19.82
CA PRO A 408 -9.15 5.59 20.09
C PRO A 408 -9.93 5.14 18.84
N PHE A 409 -9.75 5.82 17.71
CA PHE A 409 -10.46 5.48 16.47
C PHE A 409 -10.07 4.09 15.93
N GLN A 410 -8.82 3.64 16.11
CA GLN A 410 -8.35 2.35 15.61
C GLN A 410 -9.07 1.22 16.34
N LEU A 411 -9.15 1.33 17.67
CA LEU A 411 -9.83 0.33 18.50
C LEU A 411 -11.35 0.40 18.32
N ALA A 412 -11.93 1.59 18.15
CA ALA A 412 -13.36 1.73 17.84
C ALA A 412 -13.70 1.03 16.51
N PHE A 413 -12.92 1.29 15.46
CA PHE A 413 -13.09 0.64 14.16
C PHE A 413 -12.95 -0.89 14.24
N PHE A 414 -12.00 -1.38 15.04
CA PHE A 414 -11.85 -2.81 15.30
C PHE A 414 -13.09 -3.38 16.00
N LEU A 415 -13.57 -2.77 17.09
CA LEU A 415 -14.74 -3.22 17.86
C LEU A 415 -16.03 -3.25 17.00
N MET A 416 -16.24 -2.23 16.16
CA MET A 416 -17.39 -2.15 15.23
C MET A 416 -17.45 -3.28 14.21
N ASN A 417 -16.31 -3.92 13.92
CA ASN A 417 -16.20 -4.99 12.94
C ASN A 417 -16.27 -6.40 13.54
N ILE A 418 -16.22 -6.54 14.88
CA ILE A 418 -16.23 -7.86 15.54
C ILE A 418 -17.53 -8.62 15.28
N GLU A 419 -18.68 -7.97 15.49
CA GLU A 419 -19.99 -8.59 15.29
C GLU A 419 -20.19 -9.05 13.83
N PRO A 420 -20.02 -8.20 12.80
CA PRO A 420 -20.26 -8.62 11.43
C PRO A 420 -19.27 -9.68 10.96
N LEU A 421 -18.05 -9.75 11.50
CA LEU A 421 -17.10 -10.84 11.21
C LEU A 421 -17.51 -12.17 11.85
N PHE A 422 -18.11 -12.12 13.03
CA PHE A 422 -18.57 -13.30 13.75
C PHE A 422 -19.92 -13.82 13.24
N ASN A 423 -20.89 -12.96 13.01
CA ASN A 423 -22.24 -13.34 12.63
C ASN A 423 -22.41 -13.27 11.11
N GLU A 424 -22.60 -14.43 10.48
CA GLU A 424 -22.75 -14.53 9.01
C GLU A 424 -24.06 -13.89 8.52
N ASN A 425 -25.06 -13.72 9.41
CA ASN A 425 -26.35 -13.09 9.12
C ASN A 425 -26.44 -11.65 9.67
N SER A 426 -25.31 -11.01 9.97
CA SER A 426 -25.31 -9.62 10.44
C SER A 426 -25.91 -8.72 9.37
N GLU A 427 -26.78 -7.79 9.76
CA GLU A 427 -27.31 -6.76 8.85
C GLU A 427 -26.19 -5.89 8.29
N TYR A 428 -25.10 -5.77 9.04
CA TYR A 428 -23.95 -5.01 8.59
C TYR A 428 -23.10 -5.80 7.62
N ARG A 429 -23.21 -7.13 7.48
CA ARG A 429 -22.24 -7.97 6.75
C ARG A 429 -21.89 -7.44 5.35
N ASP A 430 -22.90 -6.96 4.62
CA ASP A 430 -22.82 -6.40 3.25
C ASP A 430 -22.46 -4.90 3.19
N VAL A 431 -22.19 -4.27 4.34
CA VAL A 431 -21.77 -2.87 4.45
C VAL A 431 -20.24 -2.78 4.44
N ALA A 432 -19.68 -1.97 3.55
CA ALA A 432 -18.26 -1.64 3.58
C ALA A 432 -17.97 -0.53 4.60
N ASP A 433 -17.24 -0.84 5.68
CA ASP A 433 -16.81 0.21 6.62
C ASP A 433 -15.55 0.92 6.10
N LEU A 434 -15.62 2.25 5.98
CA LEU A 434 -14.52 3.10 5.53
C LEU A 434 -13.81 3.78 6.71
N LEU A 435 -12.51 3.56 6.85
CA LEU A 435 -11.63 4.26 7.78
C LEU A 435 -10.88 5.40 7.08
N TRP A 436 -11.55 6.55 6.97
CA TRP A 436 -10.98 7.71 6.31
C TRP A 436 -10.13 8.58 7.26
N ILE A 437 -8.81 8.37 7.22
CA ILE A 437 -7.80 9.12 8.00
C ILE A 437 -6.62 9.47 7.07
N PRO A 438 -5.96 10.64 7.24
CA PRO A 438 -4.77 11.01 6.47
C PRO A 438 -3.66 9.94 6.51
N THR A 439 -2.82 9.92 5.48
CA THR A 439 -1.67 9.02 5.40
C THR A 439 -0.75 9.21 6.61
N GLY A 440 -0.20 8.10 7.12
CA GLY A 440 0.58 8.11 8.37
C GLY A 440 -0.25 8.27 9.66
N GLY A 441 -1.57 8.42 9.56
CA GLY A 441 -2.46 8.57 10.72
C GLY A 441 -2.70 7.29 11.54
N GLY A 442 -2.26 6.12 11.07
CA GLY A 442 -2.38 4.83 11.77
C GLY A 442 -3.50 3.91 11.28
N LYS A 443 -3.97 4.05 10.04
CA LYS A 443 -5.01 3.16 9.48
C LYS A 443 -4.59 1.70 9.45
N THR A 444 -3.34 1.46 9.06
CA THR A 444 -2.81 0.11 8.84
C THR A 444 -2.89 -0.77 10.09
N GLU A 445 -2.62 -0.24 11.29
CA GLU A 445 -2.68 -1.02 12.52
C GLU A 445 -4.09 -1.54 12.84
N ALA A 446 -5.13 -0.77 12.50
CA ALA A 446 -6.52 -1.22 12.64
C ALA A 446 -6.82 -2.39 11.69
N TYR A 447 -6.45 -2.27 10.41
CA TYR A 447 -6.63 -3.35 9.44
C TYR A 447 -5.87 -4.62 9.85
N LEU A 448 -4.60 -4.50 10.26
CA LEU A 448 -3.79 -5.63 10.70
C LEU A 448 -4.40 -6.35 11.92
N ALA A 449 -5.01 -5.62 12.85
CA ALA A 449 -5.71 -6.21 13.99
C ALA A 449 -6.94 -7.00 13.54
N ILE A 450 -7.76 -6.42 12.67
CA ILE A 450 -8.96 -7.07 12.13
C ILE A 450 -8.57 -8.32 11.31
N MET A 451 -7.48 -8.27 10.55
CA MET A 451 -6.93 -9.44 9.86
C MET A 451 -6.51 -10.53 10.85
N ALA A 452 -5.71 -10.21 11.87
CA ALA A 452 -5.26 -11.16 12.88
C ALA A 452 -6.43 -11.78 13.66
N PHE A 453 -7.44 -10.98 13.99
CA PHE A 453 -8.69 -11.41 14.60
C PHE A 453 -9.44 -12.40 13.70
N THR A 454 -9.62 -12.05 12.41
CA THR A 454 -10.30 -12.90 11.42
C THR A 454 -9.59 -14.24 11.26
N MET A 455 -8.26 -14.22 11.17
CA MET A 455 -7.42 -15.43 11.10
C MET A 455 -7.66 -16.35 12.30
N ALA A 456 -7.60 -15.81 13.52
CA ALA A 456 -7.80 -16.60 14.73
C ALA A 456 -9.24 -17.09 14.87
N LEU A 457 -10.22 -16.23 14.58
CA LEU A 457 -11.64 -16.57 14.71
C LEU A 457 -12.02 -17.70 13.76
N ARG A 458 -11.54 -17.64 12.51
CA ARG A 458 -11.75 -18.69 11.51
C ARG A 458 -11.22 -20.05 11.99
N ARG A 459 -10.02 -20.08 12.60
CA ARG A 459 -9.46 -21.31 13.20
C ARG A 459 -10.32 -21.82 14.36
N ARG A 460 -10.74 -20.94 15.28
CA ARG A 460 -11.58 -21.33 16.42
C ARG A 460 -12.94 -21.87 16.00
N LYS A 461 -13.59 -21.23 15.03
CA LYS A 461 -14.86 -21.72 14.46
C LYS A 461 -14.71 -23.09 13.82
N ALA A 462 -13.62 -23.31 13.07
CA ALA A 462 -13.39 -24.59 12.41
C ALA A 462 -13.13 -25.72 13.41
N LEU A 463 -12.30 -25.48 14.43
CA LEU A 463 -12.01 -26.46 15.50
C LEU A 463 -13.24 -26.78 16.36
N ALA A 464 -14.17 -25.84 16.50
CA ALA A 464 -15.44 -26.06 17.21
C ALA A 464 -16.51 -26.74 16.35
N SER A 465 -16.37 -26.74 15.02
CA SER A 465 -17.33 -27.31 14.09
C SER A 465 -17.03 -28.78 13.83
N SER A 466 -18.09 -29.60 13.77
CA SER A 466 -18.02 -31.03 13.43
C SER A 466 -18.52 -31.34 12.02
N THR A 467 -18.60 -30.32 11.15
CA THR A 467 -19.22 -30.45 9.82
C THR A 467 -18.23 -31.02 8.80
N SER A 468 -18.66 -32.04 8.04
CA SER A 468 -17.80 -32.78 7.09
C SER A 468 -17.63 -32.15 5.70
N SER A 469 -18.32 -31.04 5.39
CA SER A 469 -18.32 -30.43 4.05
C SER A 469 -17.13 -29.52 3.76
N VAL A 470 -16.44 -29.05 4.80
CA VAL A 470 -15.30 -28.12 4.72
C VAL A 470 -14.20 -28.60 5.67
N SER A 471 -12.94 -28.31 5.34
CA SER A 471 -11.81 -28.65 6.21
C SER A 471 -11.98 -28.12 7.64
N MET A 472 -11.85 -29.02 8.63
CA MET A 472 -11.90 -28.67 10.06
C MET A 472 -10.72 -27.83 10.55
N THR A 473 -9.72 -27.60 9.70
CA THR A 473 -8.51 -26.85 10.06
C THR A 473 -8.75 -25.35 10.13
N GLY A 474 -9.76 -24.82 9.44
CA GLY A 474 -9.91 -23.36 9.22
C GLY A 474 -8.82 -22.76 8.33
N GLY A 475 -8.09 -23.61 7.59
CA GLY A 475 -7.03 -23.23 6.66
C GLY A 475 -7.51 -22.55 5.37
N GLY A 476 -6.57 -22.38 4.43
CA GLY A 476 -6.79 -21.61 3.21
C GLY A 476 -6.75 -20.11 3.43
N THR A 477 -7.16 -19.35 2.41
CA THR A 477 -7.18 -17.89 2.46
C THR A 477 -8.38 -17.39 3.26
N ALA A 478 -8.09 -16.62 4.31
CA ALA A 478 -9.06 -15.95 5.17
C ALA A 478 -9.24 -14.49 4.77
N VAL A 479 -8.17 -13.83 4.30
CA VAL A 479 -8.15 -12.41 3.99
C VAL A 479 -7.58 -12.17 2.59
N ILE A 480 -8.24 -11.32 1.81
CA ILE A 480 -7.66 -10.73 0.59
C ILE A 480 -7.53 -9.22 0.80
N SER A 481 -6.30 -8.73 0.83
CA SER A 481 -5.99 -7.30 0.83
C SER A 481 -5.62 -6.86 -0.57
N ARG A 482 -6.27 -5.81 -1.06
CA ARG A 482 -6.12 -5.31 -2.43
C ARG A 482 -5.62 -3.89 -2.43
N TYR A 483 -4.74 -3.63 -3.39
CA TYR A 483 -4.15 -2.33 -3.63
C TYR A 483 -4.28 -1.98 -5.11
N THR A 484 -4.56 -0.73 -5.42
CA THR A 484 -4.64 -0.27 -6.80
C THR A 484 -3.25 -0.05 -7.43
N LEU A 485 -2.22 0.25 -6.61
CA LEU A 485 -0.86 0.55 -7.08
C LEU A 485 0.17 -0.52 -6.70
N ARG A 486 1.00 -0.92 -7.67
CA ARG A 486 1.98 -2.02 -7.55
C ARG A 486 3.09 -1.75 -6.52
N LEU A 487 3.69 -0.56 -6.49
CA LEU A 487 4.83 -0.23 -5.63
C LEU A 487 4.48 -0.24 -4.13
N LEU A 488 3.34 0.36 -3.78
CA LEU A 488 2.82 0.37 -2.41
C LEU A 488 2.52 -1.05 -1.91
N THR A 489 2.14 -1.96 -2.81
CA THR A 489 1.75 -3.32 -2.45
C THR A 489 2.89 -4.10 -1.78
N VAL A 490 4.14 -3.95 -2.22
CA VAL A 490 5.29 -4.64 -1.59
C VAL A 490 5.55 -4.10 -0.18
N GLN A 491 5.42 -2.79 0.02
CA GLN A 491 5.59 -2.18 1.34
C GLN A 491 4.50 -2.66 2.32
N GLN A 492 3.27 -2.77 1.85
CA GLN A 492 2.15 -3.25 2.64
C GLN A 492 2.23 -4.77 2.89
N PHE A 493 2.77 -5.53 1.94
CA PHE A 493 3.11 -6.92 2.14
C PHE A 493 4.17 -7.09 3.24
N ARG A 494 5.20 -6.23 3.32
CA ARG A 494 6.20 -6.26 4.40
C ARG A 494 5.58 -6.01 5.79
N ARG A 495 4.53 -5.17 5.89
CA ARG A 495 3.78 -4.99 7.15
C ARG A 495 2.93 -6.23 7.47
N THR A 496 2.24 -6.75 6.45
CA THR A 496 1.40 -7.95 6.58
C THR A 496 2.21 -9.17 6.99
N ILE A 497 3.38 -9.41 6.38
CA ILE A 497 4.23 -10.55 6.73
C ILE A 497 4.77 -10.43 8.15
N GLN A 498 5.03 -9.22 8.65
CA GLN A 498 5.44 -9.02 10.04
C GLN A 498 4.32 -9.43 11.01
N MET A 499 3.09 -8.98 10.75
CA MET A 499 1.89 -9.39 11.49
C MET A 499 1.68 -10.90 11.45
N VAL A 500 1.74 -11.51 10.26
CA VAL A 500 1.55 -12.96 10.08
C VAL A 500 2.68 -13.77 10.72
N THR A 501 3.92 -13.27 10.71
CA THR A 501 5.05 -13.88 11.42
C THR A 501 4.83 -13.86 12.93
N ALA A 502 4.31 -12.75 13.48
CA ALA A 502 3.91 -12.68 14.89
C ALA A 502 2.77 -13.65 15.22
N ALA A 503 1.76 -13.77 14.35
CA ALA A 503 0.69 -14.75 14.51
C ALA A 503 1.22 -16.19 14.48
N GLU A 504 2.15 -16.51 13.58
CA GLU A 504 2.78 -17.83 13.49
C GLU A 504 3.66 -18.13 14.71
N TYR A 505 4.42 -17.15 15.20
CA TYR A 505 5.21 -17.27 16.42
C TYR A 505 4.32 -17.62 17.63
N LEU A 506 3.21 -16.91 17.78
CA LEU A 506 2.24 -17.16 18.85
C LEU A 506 1.47 -18.46 18.66
N ARG A 507 1.23 -18.91 17.41
CA ARG A 507 0.56 -20.18 17.11
C ARG A 507 1.34 -21.38 17.65
N VAL A 508 2.66 -21.36 17.55
CA VAL A 508 3.53 -22.46 18.02
C VAL A 508 4.08 -22.25 19.43
N GLN A 509 3.77 -21.12 20.07
CA GLN A 509 4.25 -20.85 21.42
C GLN A 509 3.64 -21.83 22.42
N THR A 510 4.48 -22.43 23.27
CA THR A 510 4.02 -23.30 24.35
C THR A 510 3.72 -22.49 25.60
N VAL A 511 2.48 -22.57 26.10
CA VAL A 511 2.02 -21.96 27.35
C VAL A 511 1.46 -23.07 28.23
N ASN A 512 1.98 -23.21 29.45
CA ASN A 512 1.57 -24.26 30.41
C ASN A 512 1.61 -25.69 29.81
N GLY A 513 2.61 -25.97 28.96
CA GLY A 513 2.77 -27.27 28.29
C GLY A 513 1.80 -27.55 27.15
N LYS A 514 1.03 -26.55 26.68
CA LYS A 514 0.11 -26.63 25.54
C LYS A 514 0.51 -25.66 24.43
N ILE A 515 0.31 -26.05 23.17
CA ILE A 515 0.70 -25.28 22.00
C ILE A 515 -0.37 -24.26 21.64
N GLY A 516 0.07 -23.04 21.35
CA GLY A 516 -0.75 -21.87 21.04
C GLY A 516 -0.81 -20.93 22.23
N TRP A 517 -0.33 -19.70 22.01
CA TRP A 517 -0.43 -18.61 22.98
C TRP A 517 -1.88 -18.33 23.36
N ARG A 518 -2.08 -18.04 24.64
CA ARG A 518 -3.36 -17.68 25.24
C ARG A 518 -3.14 -16.76 26.44
N PRO A 519 -4.14 -15.95 26.84
CA PRO A 519 -4.07 -15.13 28.04
C PRO A 519 -3.74 -15.95 29.29
N GLU A 520 -3.09 -15.36 30.29
CA GLU A 520 -2.69 -16.06 31.52
C GLU A 520 -3.90 -16.65 32.27
N LYS A 521 -5.01 -15.90 32.28
CA LYS A 521 -6.27 -16.29 32.95
C LYS A 521 -7.17 -17.17 32.08
N CYS A 522 -6.72 -17.55 30.88
CA CYS A 522 -7.49 -18.33 29.93
C CYS A 522 -7.80 -19.74 30.47
N ASP A 523 -9.07 -20.12 30.45
CA ASP A 523 -9.53 -21.44 30.89
C ASP A 523 -9.66 -22.47 29.75
N ILE A 524 -9.25 -22.10 28.52
CA ILE A 524 -9.18 -23.01 27.37
C ILE A 524 -7.88 -23.81 27.43
N THR A 525 -8.01 -25.10 27.76
CA THR A 525 -6.87 -26.02 27.93
C THR A 525 -6.56 -26.88 26.72
N ASP A 526 -7.25 -26.68 25.60
CA ASP A 526 -7.03 -27.45 24.37
C ASP A 526 -5.57 -27.29 23.90
N ASP A 527 -5.07 -28.31 23.23
CA ASP A 527 -3.80 -28.22 22.50
C ASP A 527 -4.06 -27.72 21.08
N PHE A 528 -3.08 -27.08 20.44
CA PHE A 528 -3.21 -26.49 19.11
C PHE A 528 -4.46 -25.59 18.98
N ILE A 529 -4.69 -24.70 19.94
CA ILE A 529 -5.89 -23.83 19.98
C ILE A 529 -6.07 -22.93 18.74
N LEU A 530 -5.01 -22.74 17.96
CA LEU A 530 -5.00 -21.94 16.73
C LEU A 530 -4.78 -22.81 15.47
N GLY A 531 -4.83 -24.14 15.60
CA GLY A 531 -4.59 -25.12 14.54
C GLY A 531 -3.11 -25.46 14.34
N SER A 532 -2.87 -26.61 13.69
CA SER A 532 -1.51 -27.08 13.36
C SER A 532 -0.98 -26.55 12.02
N LEU A 533 -1.87 -26.16 11.10
CA LEU A 533 -1.50 -25.56 9.82
C LEU A 533 -0.97 -24.13 10.01
N ARG A 534 0.17 -23.82 9.37
CA ARG A 534 0.85 -22.50 9.49
C ARG A 534 -0.04 -21.33 9.09
N PHE A 535 0.15 -20.19 9.75
CA PHE A 535 -0.26 -18.90 9.20
C PHE A 535 0.75 -18.44 8.15
N SER A 536 0.28 -17.87 7.03
CA SER A 536 1.16 -17.38 5.97
C SER A 536 0.54 -16.26 5.14
N ALA A 537 1.40 -15.45 4.50
CA ALA A 537 1.03 -14.34 3.64
C ALA A 537 1.54 -14.56 2.21
N GLY A 538 0.69 -14.34 1.21
CA GLY A 538 1.02 -14.39 -0.21
C GLY A 538 1.10 -13.02 -0.85
N LEU A 539 2.05 -12.81 -1.75
CA LEU A 539 2.15 -11.63 -2.60
C LEU A 539 1.68 -11.98 -4.02
N TRP A 540 0.72 -11.22 -4.56
CA TRP A 540 0.07 -11.51 -5.85
C TRP A 540 -0.05 -10.24 -6.72
N VAL A 541 1.06 -9.83 -7.34
CA VAL A 541 1.23 -8.46 -7.90
C VAL A 541 1.67 -8.39 -9.36
N GLY A 542 1.90 -9.53 -10.02
CA GLY A 542 2.27 -9.57 -11.44
C GLY A 542 3.69 -10.06 -11.72
N GLY A 543 3.91 -10.47 -12.97
CA GLY A 543 5.15 -11.12 -13.43
C GLY A 543 6.37 -10.19 -13.51
N GLY A 544 6.15 -8.88 -13.62
CA GLY A 544 7.20 -7.87 -13.65
C GLY A 544 7.85 -7.64 -12.28
N VAL A 545 7.09 -7.83 -11.20
CA VAL A 545 7.58 -7.65 -9.82
C VAL A 545 8.08 -8.97 -9.24
N THR A 546 7.32 -10.06 -9.41
CA THR A 546 7.65 -11.38 -8.86
C THR A 546 7.47 -12.49 -9.90
N PRO A 547 8.21 -13.61 -9.82
CA PRO A 547 8.03 -14.70 -10.77
C PRO A 547 6.64 -15.34 -10.63
N ASN A 548 6.03 -15.68 -11.76
CA ASN A 548 4.76 -16.41 -11.76
C ASN A 548 4.93 -17.93 -11.51
N ARG A 549 6.16 -18.46 -11.61
CA ARG A 549 6.46 -19.91 -11.53
C ARG A 549 7.69 -20.16 -10.67
N LEU A 550 7.72 -21.30 -9.99
CA LEU A 550 8.89 -21.75 -9.23
C LEU A 550 10.01 -22.26 -10.15
N ARG A 551 9.61 -23.01 -11.19
CA ARG A 551 10.52 -23.75 -12.09
C ARG A 551 10.45 -23.24 -13.54
N GLY A 552 11.44 -23.64 -14.34
CA GLY A 552 11.56 -23.30 -15.76
C GLY A 552 12.50 -22.13 -16.00
N ASP A 553 12.64 -21.72 -17.26
CA ASP A 553 13.62 -20.69 -17.63
C ASP A 553 13.35 -19.33 -17.01
N ARG A 554 12.08 -18.98 -16.76
CA ARG A 554 11.67 -17.76 -16.03
C ARG A 554 11.16 -18.07 -14.61
N GLY A 555 11.73 -19.10 -13.97
CA GLY A 555 11.31 -19.58 -12.66
C GLY A 555 12.11 -18.97 -11.49
N ALA A 556 11.45 -18.83 -10.34
CA ALA A 556 12.05 -18.26 -9.13
C ALA A 556 13.34 -18.97 -8.68
N ILE A 557 13.42 -20.30 -8.77
CA ILE A 557 14.62 -21.05 -8.35
C ILE A 557 15.84 -20.66 -9.21
N LYS A 558 15.65 -20.49 -10.52
CA LYS A 558 16.73 -20.08 -11.43
C LYS A 558 17.14 -18.62 -11.18
N ALA A 559 16.18 -17.74 -10.90
CA ALA A 559 16.44 -16.35 -10.52
C ALA A 559 17.19 -16.23 -9.18
N LEU A 560 16.81 -16.99 -8.15
CA LEU A 560 17.54 -17.07 -6.87
C LEU A 560 18.96 -17.60 -7.04
N ARG A 561 19.18 -18.45 -8.03
CA ARG A 561 20.50 -18.92 -8.49
C ARG A 561 21.14 -17.99 -9.52
N GLY A 562 20.64 -16.77 -9.70
CA GLY A 562 21.10 -15.70 -10.61
C GLY A 562 21.28 -16.10 -12.07
N GLY A 563 20.42 -16.99 -12.55
CA GLY A 563 20.44 -17.50 -13.93
C GLY A 563 19.50 -16.78 -14.90
N THR A 564 18.73 -15.77 -14.46
CA THR A 564 17.81 -14.99 -15.31
C THR A 564 17.49 -13.62 -14.73
N LYS A 565 17.57 -12.57 -15.55
CA LYS A 565 17.11 -11.20 -15.24
C LYS A 565 15.67 -10.91 -15.70
N ASP A 566 15.11 -11.74 -16.59
CA ASP A 566 13.80 -11.47 -17.24
C ASP A 566 12.58 -12.10 -16.52
N ALA A 567 12.76 -12.58 -15.30
CA ALA A 567 11.70 -13.09 -14.44
C ALA A 567 11.78 -12.27 -13.15
N GLY A 568 10.73 -11.53 -12.77
CA GLY A 568 10.75 -10.56 -11.67
C GLY A 568 11.43 -11.06 -10.39
N GLU A 569 11.82 -10.18 -9.48
CA GLU A 569 12.70 -10.54 -8.36
C GLU A 569 11.98 -11.41 -7.29
N PRO A 570 12.35 -12.69 -7.08
CA PRO A 570 11.75 -13.52 -6.03
C PRO A 570 12.16 -13.13 -4.59
N ALA A 571 13.26 -12.40 -4.40
CA ALA A 571 13.78 -12.03 -3.10
C ALA A 571 13.22 -10.69 -2.57
N GLN A 572 11.89 -10.53 -2.62
CA GLN A 572 11.19 -9.29 -2.21
C GLN A 572 11.37 -8.92 -0.72
N LEU A 573 11.73 -9.91 0.12
CA LEU A 573 12.11 -9.70 1.51
C LEU A 573 13.63 -9.61 1.61
N THR A 574 14.15 -8.38 1.70
CA THR A 574 15.59 -8.11 1.86
C THR A 574 16.06 -8.24 3.30
N THR A 575 15.18 -7.96 4.27
CA THR A 575 15.48 -8.03 5.70
C THR A 575 14.44 -8.86 6.46
N CYS A 576 14.86 -9.44 7.58
CA CYS A 576 14.02 -10.21 8.48
C CYS A 576 13.00 -9.29 9.17
N PRO A 577 11.69 -9.62 9.15
CA PRO A 577 10.64 -8.80 9.76
C PRO A 577 10.71 -8.77 11.31
N VAL A 578 11.55 -9.62 11.92
CA VAL A 578 11.70 -9.74 13.38
C VAL A 578 12.93 -9.02 13.89
N CYS A 579 14.13 -9.37 13.38
CA CYS A 579 15.38 -8.83 13.89
C CYS A 579 16.07 -7.81 12.98
N GLY A 580 15.54 -7.57 11.77
CA GLY A 580 16.14 -6.69 10.76
C GLY A 580 17.36 -7.27 10.04
N GLY A 581 17.82 -8.48 10.37
CA GLY A 581 18.98 -9.10 9.71
C GLY A 581 18.76 -9.35 8.21
N TRP A 582 19.83 -9.21 7.41
CA TRP A 582 19.79 -9.34 5.96
C TRP A 582 19.44 -10.78 5.51
N LEU A 583 18.44 -10.87 4.63
CA LEU A 583 17.98 -12.10 3.96
C LEU A 583 18.39 -12.13 2.48
N SER A 584 18.49 -10.95 1.85
CA SER A 584 18.99 -10.76 0.51
C SER A 584 19.61 -9.38 0.38
N ILE A 585 20.76 -9.32 -0.29
CA ILE A 585 21.39 -8.07 -0.69
C ILE A 585 20.66 -7.58 -1.95
N PRO A 586 20.12 -6.35 -1.96
CA PRO A 586 19.47 -5.78 -3.14
C PRO A 586 20.49 -5.46 -4.24
N ASP A 587 20.04 -5.50 -5.50
CA ASP A 587 20.91 -5.19 -6.65
C ASP A 587 21.33 -3.71 -6.67
N GLU A 588 20.50 -2.81 -6.11
CA GLU A 588 20.83 -1.40 -5.92
C GLU A 588 21.99 -1.18 -4.93
N GLY A 589 22.25 -2.16 -4.06
CA GLY A 589 23.28 -2.12 -3.03
C GLY A 589 22.80 -1.58 -1.68
N ILE A 590 23.62 -1.76 -0.65
CA ILE A 590 23.35 -1.32 0.73
C ILE A 590 24.29 -0.15 1.06
N THR A 591 23.69 0.98 1.47
CA THR A 591 24.38 2.23 1.83
C THR A 591 24.85 2.27 3.29
N GLU A 592 24.48 1.27 4.11
CA GLU A 592 24.86 1.20 5.51
C GLU A 592 26.38 1.01 5.68
N ARG A 593 27.01 1.90 6.45
CA ARG A 593 28.47 1.87 6.66
C ARG A 593 28.97 0.68 7.48
N LYS A 594 28.11 0.12 8.32
CA LYS A 594 28.40 -1.05 9.16
C LYS A 594 27.23 -1.99 9.09
N LEU A 595 27.49 -3.25 8.76
CA LEU A 595 26.46 -4.27 8.67
C LEU A 595 27.00 -5.64 9.09
N THR A 596 26.08 -6.55 9.39
CA THR A 596 26.41 -7.95 9.70
C THR A 596 25.69 -8.87 8.74
N ILE A 597 26.45 -9.75 8.06
CA ILE A 597 25.90 -10.80 7.21
C ILE A 597 26.07 -12.14 7.90
N HIS A 598 25.01 -12.93 7.94
CA HIS A 598 25.03 -14.28 8.48
C HIS A 598 24.88 -15.27 7.34
N ILE A 599 25.79 -16.24 7.22
CA ILE A 599 25.77 -17.27 6.18
C ILE A 599 25.72 -18.64 6.84
N VAL A 600 24.74 -19.44 6.46
CA VAL A 600 24.65 -20.85 6.87
C VAL A 600 25.40 -21.71 5.86
N PHE A 601 26.28 -22.57 6.34
CA PHE A 601 27.09 -23.45 5.52
C PHE A 601 27.17 -24.86 6.12
N LYS A 602 27.50 -25.82 5.25
CA LYS A 602 27.72 -27.22 5.54
C LYS A 602 29.22 -27.52 5.50
N THR A 603 29.69 -28.36 6.42
CA THR A 603 31.06 -28.84 6.48
C THR A 603 31.14 -30.20 7.17
N ASP A 604 32.07 -31.05 6.71
CA ASP A 604 32.38 -32.32 7.39
C ASP A 604 33.41 -32.15 8.52
N ALA A 605 34.01 -30.96 8.65
CA ALA A 605 34.94 -30.64 9.73
C ALA A 605 34.20 -30.45 11.07
N ASP A 606 34.90 -30.72 12.17
CA ASP A 606 34.40 -30.45 13.52
C ASP A 606 34.39 -28.95 13.83
N VAL A 607 33.64 -28.56 14.86
CA VAL A 607 33.43 -27.15 15.25
C VAL A 607 34.75 -26.46 15.60
N ASP A 608 35.67 -27.14 16.30
CA ASP A 608 36.93 -26.54 16.74
C ASP A 608 37.84 -26.22 15.56
N SER A 609 37.93 -27.14 14.59
CA SER A 609 38.67 -26.93 13.33
C SER A 609 38.14 -25.74 12.53
N VAL A 610 36.80 -25.61 12.44
CA VAL A 610 36.14 -24.51 11.73
C VAL A 610 36.36 -23.17 12.45
N GLU A 611 36.20 -23.14 13.77
CA GLU A 611 36.48 -21.94 14.57
C GLU A 611 37.94 -21.51 14.44
N GLN A 612 38.89 -22.45 14.49
CA GLN A 612 40.30 -22.15 14.33
C GLN A 612 40.60 -21.54 12.96
N PHE A 613 40.02 -22.09 11.88
CA PHE A 613 40.14 -21.52 10.54
C PHE A 613 39.67 -20.07 10.49
N PHE A 614 38.43 -19.80 10.94
CA PHE A 614 37.86 -18.46 10.92
C PHE A 614 38.58 -17.45 11.84
N ARG A 615 39.23 -17.91 12.92
CA ARG A 615 40.10 -17.05 13.77
C ARG A 615 41.38 -16.62 13.05
N THR A 616 41.90 -17.44 12.15
CA THR A 616 43.13 -17.17 11.38
C THR A 616 42.88 -16.55 10.00
N LEU A 617 41.62 -16.41 9.61
CA LEU A 617 41.21 -15.90 8.31
C LEU A 617 41.49 -14.39 8.21
N ASP A 618 42.47 -14.00 7.39
CA ASP A 618 42.64 -12.61 6.95
C ASP A 618 41.87 -12.41 5.64
N ALA A 619 40.61 -11.95 5.74
CA ALA A 619 39.75 -11.63 4.61
C ALA A 619 39.66 -10.11 4.47
N LYS A 620 40.64 -9.52 3.79
CA LYS A 620 40.62 -8.12 3.38
C LYS A 620 40.30 -8.02 1.90
N ASP A 621 39.27 -7.24 1.57
CA ASP A 621 38.94 -6.84 0.20
C ASP A 621 39.06 -5.31 0.10
N ASP A 622 39.34 -4.80 -1.10
CA ASP A 622 39.44 -3.37 -1.38
C ASP A 622 38.09 -2.64 -1.17
N THR A 623 36.99 -3.38 -1.13
CA THR A 623 35.62 -2.83 -0.98
C THR A 623 35.00 -3.07 0.40
N VAL A 624 35.38 -4.14 1.11
CA VAL A 624 34.77 -4.56 2.38
C VAL A 624 35.85 -4.87 3.42
N GLU A 625 35.77 -4.21 4.57
CA GLU A 625 36.64 -4.49 5.71
C GLU A 625 35.89 -5.37 6.73
N VAL A 626 36.36 -6.59 6.94
CA VAL A 626 35.78 -7.51 7.94
C VAL A 626 36.34 -7.17 9.32
N GLU A 627 35.50 -6.59 10.18
CA GLU A 627 35.85 -6.19 11.55
C GLU A 627 35.76 -7.35 12.55
N GLY A 628 34.95 -8.37 12.27
CA GLY A 628 34.78 -9.51 13.17
C GLY A 628 34.06 -10.70 12.56
N ILE A 629 34.41 -11.89 13.03
CA ILE A 629 33.83 -13.17 12.57
C ILE A 629 33.38 -13.98 13.79
N LYS A 630 32.13 -14.46 13.78
CA LYS A 630 31.57 -15.36 14.80
C LYS A 630 30.97 -16.60 14.15
N VAL A 631 31.36 -17.79 14.60
CA VAL A 631 30.77 -19.06 14.18
C VAL A 631 29.77 -19.55 15.23
N THR A 632 28.67 -20.17 14.81
CA THR A 632 27.63 -20.71 15.71
C THR A 632 27.06 -21.99 15.12
N ALA A 633 27.14 -23.09 15.87
CA ALA A 633 26.61 -24.40 15.45
C ALA A 633 25.26 -24.75 16.10
N GLU A 634 24.86 -24.04 17.16
CA GLU A 634 23.64 -24.33 17.90
C GLU A 634 22.38 -24.27 17.01
N SER A 635 21.41 -25.15 17.28
CA SER A 635 20.13 -25.25 16.55
C SER A 635 20.23 -25.70 15.08
N HIS A 636 21.41 -26.13 14.63
CA HIS A 636 21.59 -26.69 13.29
C HIS A 636 21.54 -28.22 13.30
N SER A 637 21.20 -28.80 12.16
CA SER A 637 21.38 -30.24 11.95
C SER A 637 22.87 -30.58 11.89
N ALA A 638 23.20 -31.87 12.03
CA ALA A 638 24.59 -32.30 11.99
C ALA A 638 25.28 -31.79 10.71
N LYS A 639 26.49 -31.26 10.84
CA LYS A 639 27.34 -30.70 9.76
C LYS A 639 27.00 -29.31 9.27
N TYR A 640 25.99 -28.64 9.83
CA TYR A 640 25.66 -27.26 9.46
C TYR A 640 26.05 -26.28 10.57
N MET A 641 26.50 -25.09 10.17
CA MET A 641 26.89 -24.00 11.06
C MET A 641 26.53 -22.66 10.42
N THR A 642 26.46 -21.60 11.23
CA THR A 642 26.35 -20.21 10.77
C THR A 642 27.65 -19.47 11.03
N VAL A 643 28.14 -18.72 10.05
CA VAL A 643 29.19 -17.70 10.24
C VAL A 643 28.58 -16.31 10.12
N SER A 644 28.96 -15.41 11.02
CA SER A 644 28.52 -14.01 11.05
C SER A 644 29.71 -13.10 10.79
N PHE A 645 29.67 -12.35 9.70
CA PHE A 645 30.67 -11.36 9.32
C PHE A 645 30.19 -9.97 9.71
N SER A 646 30.87 -9.32 10.65
CA SER A 646 30.71 -7.89 10.92
C SER A 646 31.65 -7.13 10.01
N MET A 647 31.11 -6.23 9.20
CA MET A 647 31.87 -5.56 8.15
C MET A 647 31.55 -4.07 8.04
N SER A 648 32.51 -3.31 7.52
CA SER A 648 32.32 -1.91 7.14
C SER A 648 32.66 -1.64 5.68
N CYS A 649 31.92 -0.71 5.08
CA CYS A 649 32.07 -0.31 3.68
C CYS A 649 32.80 1.04 3.61
N GLN A 650 33.89 1.10 2.84
CA GLN A 650 34.79 2.26 2.88
C GLN A 650 34.35 3.43 1.98
N ARG A 651 33.70 3.20 0.82
CA ARG A 651 33.22 4.27 -0.10
C ARG A 651 32.01 3.93 -0.97
N ASP A 652 31.91 2.70 -1.49
CA ASP A 652 30.84 2.27 -2.42
C ASP A 652 29.74 1.46 -1.70
N ASP A 653 28.55 1.41 -2.31
CA ASP A 653 27.44 0.59 -1.83
C ASP A 653 27.79 -0.91 -1.88
N LEU A 654 27.43 -1.66 -0.83
CA LEU A 654 27.64 -3.10 -0.80
C LEU A 654 26.67 -3.79 -1.76
N LYS A 655 27.19 -4.35 -2.84
CA LYS A 655 26.42 -5.08 -3.86
C LYS A 655 26.49 -6.60 -3.68
N PRO A 656 25.58 -7.36 -4.29
CA PRO A 656 25.60 -8.81 -4.25
C PRO A 656 26.96 -9.42 -4.62
N GLU A 657 27.65 -8.87 -5.63
CA GLU A 657 28.95 -9.36 -6.11
C GLU A 657 30.03 -9.29 -5.04
N ASN A 658 30.01 -8.27 -4.16
CA ASN A 658 30.98 -8.14 -3.07
C ASN A 658 30.84 -9.30 -2.08
N VAL A 659 29.60 -9.69 -1.75
CA VAL A 659 29.32 -10.78 -0.81
C VAL A 659 29.65 -12.14 -1.44
N GLU A 660 29.37 -12.33 -2.73
CA GLU A 660 29.80 -13.53 -3.46
C GLU A 660 31.32 -13.66 -3.51
N LYS A 661 32.03 -12.57 -3.78
CA LYS A 661 33.50 -12.54 -3.80
C LYS A 661 34.08 -12.89 -2.42
N LEU A 662 33.58 -12.24 -1.37
CA LEU A 662 33.98 -12.53 0.01
C LEU A 662 33.80 -14.02 0.34
N TRP A 663 32.64 -14.59 0.03
CA TRP A 663 32.39 -16.01 0.27
C TRP A 663 33.27 -16.93 -0.59
N GLY A 664 33.50 -16.56 -1.86
CA GLY A 664 34.43 -17.25 -2.75
C GLY A 664 35.84 -17.34 -2.17
N ASP A 665 36.39 -16.22 -1.71
CA ASP A 665 37.72 -16.15 -1.11
C ASP A 665 37.81 -16.96 0.20
N VAL A 666 36.76 -16.92 1.03
CA VAL A 666 36.65 -17.72 2.26
C VAL A 666 36.64 -19.21 1.93
N SER A 667 35.79 -19.64 0.99
CA SER A 667 35.67 -21.05 0.61
C SER A 667 36.95 -21.58 -0.04
N GLY A 668 37.61 -20.79 -0.89
CA GLY A 668 38.90 -21.14 -1.49
C GLY A 668 40.01 -21.33 -0.46
N LYS A 669 40.13 -20.39 0.49
CA LYS A 669 41.09 -20.51 1.61
C LYS A 669 40.78 -21.69 2.52
N ALA A 670 39.49 -22.00 2.74
CA ALA A 670 39.10 -23.16 3.52
C ALA A 670 39.53 -24.46 2.82
N ASP A 671 39.31 -24.56 1.51
CA ASP A 671 39.73 -25.71 0.70
C ASP A 671 41.26 -25.91 0.73
N GLU A 672 42.05 -24.82 0.67
CA GLU A 672 43.52 -24.86 0.85
C GLU A 672 43.95 -25.40 2.22
N ASN A 673 43.13 -25.19 3.25
CA ASN A 673 43.34 -25.69 4.61
C ASN A 673 42.66 -27.07 4.85
N GLY A 674 42.16 -27.71 3.80
CA GLY A 674 41.51 -29.03 3.87
C GLY A 674 40.10 -29.02 4.47
N ILE A 675 39.47 -27.85 4.61
CA ILE A 675 38.11 -27.69 5.15
C ILE A 675 37.17 -27.33 4.01
N LYS A 676 36.24 -28.24 3.69
CA LYS A 676 35.25 -27.98 2.65
C LYS A 676 34.04 -27.23 3.22
N LEU A 677 33.80 -26.01 2.74
CA LEU A 677 32.64 -25.19 3.10
C LEU A 677 31.65 -25.11 1.93
N GLU A 678 30.44 -25.63 2.12
CA GLU A 678 29.36 -25.57 1.13
C GLU A 678 28.22 -24.66 1.62
N ILE A 679 27.82 -23.67 0.83
CA ILE A 679 26.73 -22.77 1.23
C ILE A 679 25.37 -23.49 1.26
N ALA A 680 24.56 -23.21 2.28
CA ALA A 680 23.25 -23.83 2.45
C ALA A 680 22.10 -23.07 1.77
N SER A 681 22.20 -21.74 1.67
CA SER A 681 21.27 -20.91 0.90
C SER A 681 21.54 -21.02 -0.61
N PHE A 682 20.69 -20.43 -1.45
CA PHE A 682 20.93 -20.43 -2.90
C PHE A 682 22.28 -19.82 -3.29
N ARG A 683 22.68 -18.74 -2.61
CA ARG A 683 23.88 -17.94 -2.83
C ARG A 683 24.25 -17.12 -1.57
N ALA A 684 25.47 -16.59 -1.50
CA ALA A 684 25.97 -15.84 -0.34
C ALA A 684 25.28 -14.48 -0.18
N SER A 685 24.96 -13.84 -1.29
CA SER A 685 24.17 -12.61 -1.39
C SER A 685 22.67 -12.81 -1.09
N ARG A 686 22.19 -14.05 -1.00
CA ARG A 686 20.79 -14.39 -0.65
C ARG A 686 20.74 -15.32 0.56
N PRO A 687 21.33 -14.93 1.70
CA PRO A 687 21.57 -15.84 2.83
C PRO A 687 20.28 -16.34 3.51
N GLY A 688 19.15 -15.66 3.32
CA GLY A 688 17.87 -16.04 3.90
C GLY A 688 17.02 -17.00 3.06
N TYR A 689 17.44 -17.33 1.82
CA TYR A 689 16.63 -18.10 0.88
C TYR A 689 17.21 -19.50 0.70
N PHE A 690 16.48 -20.50 1.20
CA PHE A 690 16.94 -21.89 1.28
C PHE A 690 16.17 -22.79 0.31
N PRO A 691 16.86 -23.60 -0.51
CA PRO A 691 16.20 -24.56 -1.37
C PRO A 691 15.46 -25.62 -0.54
N LEU A 692 14.27 -26.01 -1.01
CA LEU A 692 13.56 -27.18 -0.51
C LEU A 692 13.65 -28.33 -1.50
N MET A 693 14.08 -29.48 -0.99
CA MET A 693 14.14 -30.72 -1.75
C MET A 693 12.76 -31.38 -1.82
N GLU A 694 12.37 -31.84 -2.99
CA GLU A 694 11.15 -32.61 -3.18
C GLU A 694 11.29 -33.99 -2.50
N PRO A 695 10.27 -34.45 -1.75
CA PRO A 695 10.24 -35.82 -1.26
C PRO A 695 10.12 -36.76 -2.46
N THR A 696 11.13 -37.61 -2.69
CA THR A 696 11.14 -38.54 -3.81
C THR A 696 11.89 -39.84 -3.49
N SER A 697 11.47 -40.95 -4.10
CA SER A 697 12.20 -42.23 -4.10
C SER A 697 13.41 -42.24 -5.07
N ARG A 698 13.64 -41.15 -5.80
CA ARG A 698 14.74 -40.97 -6.78
C ARG A 698 15.74 -39.91 -6.30
N LYS A 699 16.62 -39.42 -7.18
CA LYS A 699 17.57 -38.33 -6.84
C LYS A 699 16.81 -37.08 -6.36
N PRO A 700 17.18 -36.49 -5.21
CA PRO A 700 16.59 -35.27 -4.69
C PRO A 700 16.70 -34.13 -5.70
N ARG A 701 15.65 -33.29 -5.79
CA ARG A 701 15.64 -32.10 -6.65
C ARG A 701 14.99 -30.93 -5.92
N GLU A 702 15.50 -29.75 -6.18
CA GLU A 702 14.91 -28.49 -5.73
C GLU A 702 13.57 -28.24 -6.43
N GLY A 703 12.50 -28.26 -5.66
CA GLY A 703 11.14 -28.03 -6.14
C GLY A 703 10.53 -26.72 -5.68
N ASP A 704 11.07 -26.16 -4.60
CA ASP A 704 10.54 -24.98 -3.92
C ASP A 704 11.65 -24.34 -3.06
N PHE A 705 11.31 -23.35 -2.27
CA PHE A 705 12.18 -22.75 -1.26
C PHE A 705 11.39 -22.31 -0.01
N GLU A 706 12.11 -22.12 1.09
CA GLU A 706 11.63 -21.42 2.29
C GLU A 706 12.60 -20.30 2.67
N ILE A 707 12.09 -19.36 3.46
CA ILE A 707 12.85 -18.20 3.93
C ILE A 707 13.10 -18.39 5.41
N TYR A 708 14.37 -18.45 5.81
CA TYR A 708 14.78 -18.53 7.20
C TYR A 708 15.67 -17.35 7.54
N CYS A 709 15.55 -16.83 8.76
CA CYS A 709 16.48 -15.81 9.23
C CYS A 709 17.83 -16.48 9.51
N PRO A 710 18.94 -16.04 8.87
CA PRO A 710 20.25 -16.63 9.12
C PRO A 710 20.89 -16.13 10.42
N ASN A 711 20.35 -15.07 11.04
CA ASN A 711 20.88 -14.54 12.29
C ASN A 711 20.59 -15.50 13.46
N PRO A 712 21.61 -16.13 14.09
CA PRO A 712 21.39 -17.10 15.17
C PRO A 712 20.74 -16.46 16.41
N GLU A 713 20.86 -15.14 16.54
CA GLU A 713 20.37 -14.37 17.68
C GLU A 713 18.88 -13.96 17.55
N CYS A 714 18.22 -14.27 16.42
CA CYS A 714 16.83 -13.90 16.13
C CYS A 714 15.81 -14.63 17.02
N ASN A 715 14.67 -14.01 17.37
CA ASN A 715 13.60 -14.70 18.12
C ASN A 715 13.00 -15.88 17.34
N LEU A 716 13.05 -15.87 16.00
CA LEU A 716 12.63 -17.03 15.19
C LEU A 716 13.54 -18.25 15.35
N ASN A 717 14.67 -18.07 16.03
CA ASN A 717 15.80 -18.99 16.07
C ASN A 717 16.20 -19.41 17.49
N ARG A 718 15.57 -18.86 18.53
CA ARG A 718 15.89 -19.15 19.93
C ARG A 718 14.69 -19.67 20.67
N GLU A 719 14.86 -20.80 21.36
CA GLU A 719 13.85 -21.39 22.25
C GLU A 719 12.49 -21.58 21.57
N VAL A 720 12.51 -21.86 20.26
CA VAL A 720 11.33 -22.16 19.47
C VAL A 720 11.20 -23.67 19.25
N HIS A 721 9.96 -24.13 19.15
CA HIS A 721 9.62 -25.50 18.76
C HIS A 721 8.56 -25.46 17.66
N TRP A 722 9.00 -25.15 16.45
CA TRP A 722 8.12 -24.95 15.31
C TRP A 722 7.61 -26.27 14.73
N MET A 723 6.31 -26.34 14.44
CA MET A 723 5.65 -27.49 13.85
C MET A 723 4.57 -27.03 12.87
N GLU A 724 4.46 -27.71 11.72
CA GLU A 724 3.42 -27.46 10.71
C GLU A 724 2.69 -28.77 10.41
N GLY A 725 1.36 -28.74 10.46
CA GLY A 725 0.51 -29.85 10.01
C GLY A 725 0.30 -29.86 8.50
N VAL A 726 0.31 -31.03 7.89
CA VAL A 726 -0.03 -31.28 6.49
C VAL A 726 -0.98 -32.47 6.34
N PRO A 727 -1.80 -32.54 5.28
CA PRO A 727 -2.78 -33.63 5.12
C PRO A 727 -2.17 -35.04 5.00
N LEU A 728 -0.94 -35.15 4.49
CA LEU A 728 -0.32 -36.42 4.13
C LEU A 728 0.85 -36.75 5.05
N ASN A 729 0.78 -37.91 5.68
CA ASN A 729 1.91 -38.55 6.34
C ASN A 729 2.80 -39.29 5.32
N ILE A 730 4.07 -38.90 5.22
CA ILE A 730 5.05 -39.52 4.32
C ILE A 730 6.01 -40.51 5.02
N ASP A 731 5.95 -40.62 6.35
CA ASP A 731 6.84 -41.47 7.16
C ASP A 731 6.04 -42.52 7.97
N PRO A 732 6.18 -43.83 7.68
CA PRO A 732 5.45 -44.89 8.37
C PRO A 732 5.74 -45.02 9.88
N GLY A 733 6.88 -44.46 10.34
CA GLY A 733 7.34 -44.55 11.73
C GLY A 733 6.70 -43.53 12.67
N ASP A 734 6.08 -42.48 12.13
CA ASP A 734 5.54 -41.35 12.87
C ASP A 734 4.03 -41.26 12.60
N ARG A 735 3.22 -41.92 13.43
CA ARG A 735 1.79 -42.15 13.17
C ARG A 735 0.86 -41.19 13.91
N GLU A 736 1.39 -40.21 14.64
CA GLU A 736 0.55 -39.37 15.48
C GLU A 736 -0.19 -38.33 14.62
N GLU A 737 -1.51 -38.51 14.52
CA GLU A 737 -2.41 -37.54 13.92
C GLU A 737 -2.60 -36.37 14.90
N LEU A 738 -2.44 -35.16 14.40
CA LEU A 738 -2.60 -33.93 15.16
C LEU A 738 -4.10 -33.67 15.43
N PRO A 739 -4.45 -32.86 16.45
CA PRO A 739 -5.85 -32.67 16.86
C PRO A 739 -6.80 -32.15 15.77
N ASP A 740 -6.28 -31.53 14.71
CA ASP A 740 -7.05 -31.02 13.57
C ASP A 740 -7.05 -31.96 12.34
N GLY A 741 -6.63 -33.22 12.52
CA GLY A 741 -6.65 -34.27 11.50
C GLY A 741 -5.50 -34.21 10.50
N LEU A 742 -4.44 -33.46 10.82
CA LEU A 742 -3.24 -33.32 10.01
C LEU A 742 -2.08 -34.14 10.59
N TYR A 743 -0.97 -34.23 9.87
CA TYR A 743 0.26 -34.90 10.28
C TYR A 743 1.43 -33.94 10.26
N LEU A 744 2.44 -34.17 11.09
CA LEU A 744 3.62 -33.31 11.14
C LEU A 744 4.36 -33.30 9.78
N LYS A 745 4.61 -32.11 9.25
CA LYS A 745 5.38 -31.92 8.02
C LYS A 745 6.85 -32.16 8.25
N LYS A 746 7.40 -33.19 7.60
CA LYS A 746 8.86 -33.42 7.55
C LYS A 746 9.46 -32.72 6.34
N THR A 747 10.46 -31.88 6.59
CA THR A 747 11.19 -31.14 5.56
C THR A 747 12.68 -31.26 5.82
N GLU A 748 13.46 -31.67 4.81
CA GLU A 748 14.91 -31.62 4.90
C GLU A 748 15.38 -30.17 4.85
N THR A 749 15.99 -29.70 5.93
CA THR A 749 16.56 -28.35 6.04
C THR A 749 17.93 -28.40 6.72
N PRO A 750 18.75 -27.35 6.60
CA PRO A 750 19.99 -27.21 7.37
C PRO A 750 19.81 -27.20 8.90
N PHE A 751 18.58 -26.99 9.38
CA PHE A 751 18.28 -26.73 10.78
C PHE A 751 17.80 -27.99 11.50
N ALA A 752 18.02 -28.05 12.81
CA ALA A 752 17.44 -29.10 13.63
C ALA A 752 15.90 -28.97 13.63
N GLU A 753 15.21 -30.12 13.77
CA GLU A 753 13.75 -30.16 13.75
C GLU A 753 13.15 -29.21 14.79
N GLY A 754 12.21 -28.37 14.36
CA GLY A 754 11.55 -27.36 15.19
C GLY A 754 12.41 -26.17 15.63
N ALA A 755 13.73 -26.15 15.38
CA ALA A 755 14.64 -25.15 15.93
C ALA A 755 14.61 -23.77 15.24
N ARG A 756 13.77 -23.63 14.20
CA ARG A 756 13.60 -22.41 13.41
C ARG A 756 12.16 -22.25 12.97
N ILE A 757 11.60 -21.05 13.12
CA ILE A 757 10.34 -20.67 12.49
C ILE A 757 10.65 -20.06 11.11
N PRO A 758 10.16 -20.64 10.00
CA PRO A 758 10.30 -20.02 8.69
C PRO A 758 9.47 -18.74 8.59
N ILE A 759 10.02 -17.72 7.92
CA ILE A 759 9.26 -16.51 7.60
C ILE A 759 8.15 -16.92 6.60
N PRO A 760 6.87 -16.79 6.96
CA PRO A 760 5.79 -17.47 6.25
C PRO A 760 5.28 -16.70 5.03
N ALA A 761 6.21 -16.39 4.11
CA ALA A 761 5.95 -15.64 2.90
C ALA A 761 5.86 -16.56 1.67
N CYS A 762 4.83 -16.35 0.85
CA CYS A 762 4.68 -16.92 -0.48
C CYS A 762 4.83 -15.79 -1.51
N ILE A 763 6.00 -15.69 -2.16
CA ILE A 763 6.36 -14.53 -3.01
C ILE A 763 6.13 -14.83 -4.50
N VAL A 764 5.91 -16.11 -4.84
CA VAL A 764 5.69 -16.57 -6.21
C VAL A 764 4.21 -16.95 -6.36
N ASP A 765 3.55 -16.54 -7.45
CA ASP A 765 2.16 -16.94 -7.76
C ASP A 765 1.94 -18.45 -7.57
N GLU A 766 2.85 -19.29 -8.07
CA GLU A 766 2.75 -20.75 -7.93
C GLU A 766 2.81 -21.21 -6.46
N GLN A 767 3.55 -20.52 -5.58
CA GLN A 767 3.51 -20.77 -4.14
C GLN A 767 2.16 -20.36 -3.55
N VAL A 768 1.62 -19.20 -3.94
CA VAL A 768 0.29 -18.73 -3.49
C VAL A 768 -0.78 -19.75 -3.83
N TYR A 769 -0.87 -20.20 -5.09
CA TYR A 769 -1.88 -21.15 -5.51
C TYR A 769 -1.76 -22.51 -4.81
N ARG A 770 -0.53 -23.00 -4.60
CA ARG A 770 -0.30 -24.36 -4.08
C ARG A 770 -0.28 -24.46 -2.55
N ARG A 771 0.09 -23.38 -1.86
CA ARG A 771 0.19 -23.33 -0.38
C ARG A 771 -1.05 -22.73 0.27
N CYS A 772 -1.89 -22.02 -0.51
CA CYS A 772 -3.15 -21.42 -0.04
C CYS A 772 -2.93 -20.53 1.21
N PRO A 773 -2.14 -19.44 1.09
CA PRO A 773 -1.77 -18.63 2.24
C PRO A 773 -2.98 -18.00 2.92
N THR A 774 -2.87 -17.76 4.23
CA THR A 774 -3.96 -17.25 5.06
C THR A 774 -4.36 -15.83 4.68
N VAL A 775 -3.38 -14.99 4.34
CA VAL A 775 -3.59 -13.63 3.86
C VAL A 775 -3.00 -13.51 2.46
N ILE A 776 -3.72 -12.91 1.53
CA ILE A 776 -3.19 -12.57 0.21
C ILE A 776 -3.16 -11.06 0.08
N VAL A 777 -2.00 -10.52 -0.26
CA VAL A 777 -1.78 -9.13 -0.61
C VAL A 777 -1.58 -9.08 -2.11
N GLY A 778 -2.54 -8.50 -2.82
CA GLY A 778 -2.53 -8.45 -4.28
C GLY A 778 -2.91 -7.10 -4.84
N THR A 779 -2.71 -6.94 -6.13
CA THR A 779 -3.13 -5.73 -6.84
C THR A 779 -4.48 -5.93 -7.52
N ALA A 780 -5.24 -4.84 -7.65
CA ALA A 780 -6.57 -4.85 -8.27
C ALA A 780 -6.50 -5.32 -9.74
N ASP A 781 -5.49 -4.91 -10.51
CA ASP A 781 -5.29 -5.35 -11.90
C ASP A 781 -5.08 -6.87 -12.02
N LYS A 782 -4.42 -7.49 -11.04
CA LYS A 782 -4.12 -8.92 -11.06
C LYS A 782 -5.40 -9.77 -10.96
N ILE A 783 -6.50 -9.23 -10.44
CA ILE A 783 -7.79 -9.93 -10.36
C ILE A 783 -8.33 -10.31 -11.74
N ALA A 784 -8.01 -9.55 -12.80
CA ALA A 784 -8.36 -9.94 -14.17
C ALA A 784 -7.77 -11.31 -14.59
N ARG A 785 -6.73 -11.78 -13.90
CA ARG A 785 -6.16 -13.12 -14.13
C ARG A 785 -7.10 -14.25 -13.74
N LEU A 786 -8.16 -14.00 -12.98
CA LEU A 786 -9.20 -14.99 -12.67
C LEU A 786 -9.76 -15.66 -13.93
N ALA A 787 -9.92 -14.89 -15.02
CA ALA A 787 -10.45 -15.41 -16.29
C ALA A 787 -9.47 -16.35 -17.03
N PHE A 788 -8.17 -16.27 -16.74
CA PHE A 788 -7.12 -16.93 -17.54
C PHE A 788 -6.28 -17.94 -16.76
N GLU A 789 -6.28 -17.86 -15.44
CA GLU A 789 -5.47 -18.71 -14.56
C GLU A 789 -6.37 -19.53 -13.63
N PRO A 790 -6.78 -20.75 -14.04
CA PRO A 790 -7.75 -21.54 -13.29
C PRO A 790 -7.23 -22.01 -11.93
N ARG A 791 -5.91 -21.98 -11.70
CA ARG A 791 -5.29 -22.30 -10.40
C ARG A 791 -5.62 -21.27 -9.32
N VAL A 792 -6.06 -20.06 -9.69
CA VAL A 792 -6.49 -19.03 -8.73
C VAL A 792 -7.67 -19.51 -7.88
N ALA A 793 -8.44 -20.50 -8.33
CA ALA A 793 -9.55 -21.09 -7.58
C ALA A 793 -9.16 -21.55 -6.16
N SER A 794 -7.90 -21.93 -5.92
CA SER A 794 -7.43 -22.33 -4.59
C SER A 794 -7.41 -21.18 -3.56
N MET A 795 -7.28 -19.93 -4.02
CA MET A 795 -7.40 -18.73 -3.18
C MET A 795 -8.82 -18.56 -2.61
N PHE A 796 -9.81 -19.20 -3.22
CA PHE A 796 -11.20 -19.24 -2.75
C PHE A 796 -11.54 -20.57 -2.06
N GLY A 797 -10.51 -21.32 -1.67
CA GLY A 797 -10.64 -22.60 -0.97
C GLY A 797 -10.99 -23.79 -1.85
N ASN A 798 -11.13 -23.61 -3.16
CA ASN A 798 -11.48 -24.68 -4.09
C ASN A 798 -10.25 -25.55 -4.41
N VAL A 799 -10.04 -26.58 -3.61
CA VAL A 799 -8.96 -27.58 -3.72
C VAL A 799 -9.54 -28.99 -3.58
N GLU A 800 -8.96 -29.96 -4.28
CA GLU A 800 -9.47 -31.34 -4.34
C GLU A 800 -8.43 -32.37 -3.88
N LYS A 801 -7.14 -32.08 -4.06
CA LYS A 801 -6.03 -32.97 -3.71
C LYS A 801 -4.88 -32.24 -3.04
N TYR A 802 -4.14 -32.99 -2.23
CA TYR A 802 -2.85 -32.59 -1.69
C TYR A 802 -1.77 -33.58 -2.13
N SER A 803 -0.65 -33.05 -2.63
CA SER A 803 0.55 -33.82 -2.99
C SER A 803 1.72 -33.40 -2.12
N ALA A 804 2.51 -34.34 -1.59
CA ALA A 804 3.72 -34.00 -0.83
C ALA A 804 4.72 -33.13 -1.62
N CYS A 805 4.74 -33.27 -2.95
CA CYS A 805 5.69 -32.58 -3.82
C CYS A 805 5.17 -31.23 -4.35
N TYR A 806 3.84 -31.09 -4.46
CA TYR A 806 3.20 -29.91 -5.04
C TYR A 806 2.31 -29.12 -4.07
N GLY A 807 1.86 -29.65 -2.94
CA GLY A 807 0.85 -29.00 -2.10
C GLY A 807 -0.56 -29.19 -2.65
N TYR A 808 -1.44 -28.21 -2.40
CA TYR A 808 -2.85 -28.25 -2.77
C TYR A 808 -3.07 -27.93 -4.25
N TYR A 809 -4.00 -28.65 -4.87
CA TYR A 809 -4.40 -28.42 -6.26
C TYR A 809 -5.77 -29.03 -6.59
N ARG A 810 -6.28 -28.73 -7.79
CA ARG A 810 -7.48 -29.34 -8.39
C ARG A 810 -7.10 -30.26 -9.54
N ASP A 811 -7.87 -31.31 -9.78
CA ASP A 811 -7.56 -32.27 -10.82
C ASP A 811 -7.49 -31.62 -12.22
N GLY A 812 -6.47 -32.01 -12.99
CA GLY A 812 -6.24 -31.47 -14.33
C GLY A 812 -5.61 -30.07 -14.40
N LEU A 813 -5.40 -29.38 -13.27
CA LEU A 813 -4.87 -28.00 -13.23
C LEU A 813 -3.39 -27.89 -12.82
N LEU A 814 -2.64 -28.99 -12.86
CA LEU A 814 -1.21 -28.97 -12.61
C LEU A 814 -0.45 -28.25 -13.75
N PRO A 815 0.61 -27.48 -13.45
CA PRO A 815 1.42 -26.85 -14.49
C PRO A 815 2.01 -27.88 -15.45
N LYS A 816 2.05 -27.57 -16.77
CA LYS A 816 2.56 -28.50 -17.81
C LYS A 816 3.96 -29.07 -17.53
N GLY A 817 4.82 -28.32 -16.84
CA GLY A 817 6.16 -28.77 -16.41
C GLY A 817 6.18 -29.65 -15.14
N ASN A 818 5.12 -29.60 -14.33
CA ASN A 818 4.97 -30.36 -13.09
C ASN A 818 4.31 -31.73 -13.30
N ASN A 819 3.78 -32.02 -14.49
CA ASN A 819 3.30 -33.37 -14.84
C ASN A 819 4.41 -34.44 -14.72
N ALA A 820 5.67 -34.05 -14.88
CA ALA A 820 6.81 -34.92 -14.62
C ALA A 820 7.12 -35.06 -13.11
N THR A 821 6.82 -34.03 -12.31
CA THR A 821 6.98 -34.03 -10.85
C THR A 821 5.92 -34.89 -10.17
N THR A 822 4.65 -34.81 -10.60
CA THR A 822 3.58 -35.64 -10.04
C THR A 822 3.73 -37.12 -10.37
N ARG A 823 4.23 -37.48 -11.56
CA ARG A 823 4.65 -38.86 -11.87
C ARG A 823 5.77 -39.38 -10.95
N ARG A 824 6.61 -38.49 -10.40
CA ARG A 824 7.69 -38.88 -9.47
C ARG A 824 7.22 -39.06 -8.03
N CYS A 825 6.03 -38.57 -7.73
CA CYS A 825 5.38 -38.66 -6.43
C CYS A 825 4.15 -39.56 -6.51
N GLU A 826 4.16 -40.51 -7.46
CA GLU A 826 3.16 -41.58 -7.58
C GLU A 826 3.01 -42.28 -6.21
N GLY A 827 1.81 -42.21 -5.64
CA GLY A 827 1.50 -42.74 -4.31
C GLY A 827 1.60 -41.74 -3.14
N MET A 828 2.08 -40.51 -3.35
CA MET A 828 2.17 -39.43 -2.33
C MET A 828 1.16 -38.32 -2.60
N THR A 829 -0.10 -38.71 -2.84
CA THR A 829 -1.20 -37.78 -3.12
C THR A 829 -2.47 -38.32 -2.51
N ILE A 830 -3.21 -37.47 -1.83
CA ILE A 830 -4.49 -37.83 -1.20
C ILE A 830 -5.58 -36.82 -1.60
N PRO A 831 -6.85 -37.26 -1.64
CA PRO A 831 -7.98 -36.34 -1.71
C PRO A 831 -8.03 -35.51 -0.42
N VAL A 832 -8.50 -34.26 -0.54
CA VAL A 832 -8.73 -33.36 0.59
C VAL A 832 -10.08 -32.68 0.46
N THR A 833 -10.63 -32.25 1.59
CA THR A 833 -11.82 -31.39 1.61
C THR A 833 -11.44 -29.95 1.24
N PRO A 834 -12.30 -29.21 0.53
CA PRO A 834 -12.10 -27.79 0.27
C PRO A 834 -11.94 -26.96 1.55
N PHE A 835 -11.29 -25.80 1.43
CA PHE A 835 -11.28 -24.79 2.49
C PHE A 835 -12.51 -23.88 2.38
N SER A 836 -12.85 -23.17 3.47
CA SER A 836 -13.83 -22.09 3.38
C SER A 836 -13.32 -20.99 2.42
N PRO A 837 -14.22 -20.27 1.73
CA PRO A 837 -13.82 -19.07 1.02
C PRO A 837 -13.35 -17.96 1.98
N PRO A 838 -12.68 -16.90 1.48
CA PRO A 838 -12.25 -15.75 2.28
C PRO A 838 -13.38 -15.13 3.13
N ASP A 839 -13.03 -14.68 4.33
CA ASP A 839 -13.94 -14.04 5.29
C ASP A 839 -13.93 -12.51 5.16
N LEU A 840 -12.79 -11.93 4.77
CA LEU A 840 -12.53 -10.50 4.80
C LEU A 840 -11.82 -10.04 3.53
N ILE A 841 -12.31 -8.95 2.96
CA ILE A 841 -11.67 -8.19 1.90
C ILE A 841 -11.30 -6.82 2.46
N VAL A 842 -10.02 -6.47 2.32
CA VAL A 842 -9.49 -5.15 2.71
C VAL A 842 -9.13 -4.40 1.46
N GLN A 843 -9.78 -3.26 1.23
CA GLN A 843 -9.58 -2.43 0.05
C GLN A 843 -8.88 -1.13 0.45
N ASP A 844 -7.57 -1.02 0.19
CA ASP A 844 -6.87 0.25 0.38
C ASP A 844 -7.04 1.15 -0.85
N GLU A 845 -6.92 2.46 -0.67
CA GLU A 845 -7.06 3.48 -1.72
C GLU A 845 -8.39 3.39 -2.50
N LEU A 846 -9.51 3.24 -1.79
CA LEU A 846 -10.85 3.15 -2.37
C LEU A 846 -11.16 4.25 -3.39
N HIS A 847 -10.66 5.47 -3.17
CA HIS A 847 -10.83 6.61 -4.07
C HIS A 847 -10.25 6.38 -5.48
N LEU A 848 -9.27 5.48 -5.63
CA LEU A 848 -8.68 5.14 -6.93
C LEU A 848 -9.58 4.20 -7.75
N ILE A 849 -10.67 3.68 -7.17
CA ILE A 849 -11.69 2.89 -7.86
C ILE A 849 -12.68 3.79 -8.61
N ASP A 850 -12.77 5.07 -8.27
CA ASP A 850 -13.66 5.99 -9.00
C ASP A 850 -13.17 6.32 -10.43
N GLY A 851 -11.94 5.91 -10.77
CA GLY A 851 -11.37 6.07 -12.11
C GLY A 851 -11.69 4.93 -13.09
N PRO A 852 -11.23 5.04 -14.36
CA PRO A 852 -11.35 3.99 -15.38
C PRO A 852 -10.89 2.59 -14.93
N PRO A 853 -9.80 2.44 -14.14
CA PRO A 853 -9.39 1.13 -13.61
C PRO A 853 -10.47 0.47 -12.75
N GLY A 854 -11.20 1.25 -11.94
CA GLY A 854 -12.25 0.70 -11.08
C GLY A 854 -13.51 0.30 -11.83
N SER A 855 -13.86 1.00 -12.91
CA SER A 855 -14.95 0.55 -13.82
C SER A 855 -14.65 -0.82 -14.43
N MET A 856 -13.41 -1.04 -14.89
CA MET A 856 -12.98 -2.34 -15.41
C MET A 856 -12.91 -3.41 -14.30
N PHE A 857 -12.49 -3.01 -13.11
CA PHE A 857 -12.40 -3.86 -11.93
C PHE A 857 -13.78 -4.32 -11.43
N GLY A 858 -14.78 -3.45 -11.45
CA GLY A 858 -16.15 -3.74 -11.01
C GLY A 858 -16.78 -4.94 -11.73
N LEU A 859 -16.39 -5.20 -12.99
CA LEU A 859 -16.83 -6.40 -13.73
C LEU A 859 -16.38 -7.71 -13.07
N TYR A 860 -15.26 -7.70 -12.36
CA TYR A 860 -14.73 -8.86 -11.66
C TYR A 860 -15.19 -8.94 -10.19
N GLU A 861 -15.65 -7.83 -9.60
CA GLU A 861 -16.10 -7.83 -8.20
C GLU A 861 -17.28 -8.76 -7.97
N THR A 862 -18.29 -8.77 -8.85
CA THR A 862 -19.40 -9.73 -8.73
C THR A 862 -18.92 -11.19 -8.76
N ALA A 863 -17.87 -11.48 -9.56
CA ALA A 863 -17.29 -12.82 -9.61
C ALA A 863 -16.51 -13.13 -8.32
N VAL A 864 -15.76 -12.17 -7.80
CA VAL A 864 -15.08 -12.27 -6.51
C VAL A 864 -16.08 -12.52 -5.38
N ASP A 865 -17.14 -11.72 -5.29
CA ASP A 865 -18.18 -11.86 -4.28
C ASP A 865 -18.81 -13.25 -4.33
N ALA A 866 -19.17 -13.70 -5.54
CA ALA A 866 -19.72 -15.03 -5.75
C ALA A 866 -18.73 -16.14 -5.34
N LEU A 867 -17.43 -15.99 -5.64
CA LEU A 867 -16.39 -16.95 -5.27
C LEU A 867 -16.05 -16.93 -3.77
N CYS A 868 -16.24 -15.78 -3.11
CA CYS A 868 -16.09 -15.63 -1.67
C CYS A 868 -17.33 -16.07 -0.89
N SER A 869 -18.48 -16.20 -1.56
CA SER A 869 -19.76 -16.53 -0.93
C SER A 869 -19.99 -18.04 -0.87
N SER A 870 -20.65 -18.52 0.20
CA SER A 870 -21.04 -19.91 0.35
C SER A 870 -22.34 -20.02 1.16
N GLY A 871 -23.43 -20.44 0.51
CA GLY A 871 -24.76 -20.34 1.11
C GLY A 871 -25.14 -18.87 1.31
N ASP A 872 -25.61 -18.51 2.50
CA ASP A 872 -25.96 -17.13 2.88
C ASP A 872 -24.75 -16.29 3.34
N ARG A 873 -23.56 -16.90 3.43
CA ARG A 873 -22.34 -16.23 3.89
C ARG A 873 -21.71 -15.45 2.73
N VAL A 874 -21.58 -14.13 2.92
CA VAL A 874 -20.83 -13.21 2.04
C VAL A 874 -19.53 -12.73 2.73
N PRO A 875 -18.50 -12.29 1.97
CA PRO A 875 -17.30 -11.71 2.58
C PRO A 875 -17.60 -10.36 3.25
N ARG A 876 -16.83 -10.03 4.29
CA ARG A 876 -16.84 -8.70 4.92
C ARG A 876 -15.93 -7.76 4.14
N TYR A 877 -16.37 -6.54 3.84
CA TYR A 877 -15.53 -5.48 3.27
C TYR A 877 -15.17 -4.42 4.31
N ILE A 878 -13.89 -4.03 4.33
CA ILE A 878 -13.40 -2.84 5.03
C ILE A 878 -12.46 -2.06 4.09
N ALA A 879 -12.45 -0.74 4.20
CA ALA A 879 -11.65 0.15 3.35
C ALA A 879 -10.91 1.21 4.15
#